data_AF-A0AAV8BPA7-F1
#
_entry.id   AF-A0AAV8BPA7-F1
#
_cell.length_a   1.000
_cell.length_b   1.000
_cell.length_c   1.000
_cell.angle_alpha   90.00
_cell.angle_beta   90.00
_cell.angle_gamma   90.00
#
_symmetry.space_group_name_H-M   'P 1'
#
loop_
_entity.id
_entity.type
_entity.pdbx_description
1 polymer ?
#
loop_
_entity_poly.entity_id
_entity_poly.type
_entity_poly.pdbx_seq_one_letter_code
_entity_poly.pdbx_strand_id
1 'polypeptide(L)'
;MAEMASSAFLQVVFQIASNFIIEEMRLENNLQSELGVLKKNVAMISATLNDAEKINPSQPLKLWLDELRDVGYDAVDLLDEHYAELQRRNLVYSPELRHKLSIINPKRVYYRHDMSHKIKEVSLKMNDIFQRRINFGLNVNECTSERNRHEITTSLPPTHIVGRETGKREILNNLIPNGDMQVGESKLSIFAIHGMGRIGKTTLAQLIYNDERTFMYFEMRLWVHVSYEFDLEKVTRSILESMGEPQSTGINLDTPQRRIQKKLKGKRYLLVLDDFWNEKPHEWEKLIRPLHKGAPGSVIIVTTRSKLVADMVSTFPSYHLKNLSEYDCYSLVNQYATRDDRNGYTMLLASSSEIFRNCRGIPEMAIGLGDQLRREHEIEKWDEIIRNWGERYAFPEERNEFINSMRSSYSRLPSILKPCLAYCSIIPKALQFEKEWIVQLWMAQNFIAKESEQRVEDTGNTYFDWLVERSFFQRMRIGLNRDSYEYSIPDMVHQVAKQISAEECCVFDVDKPCNLSKTTKHMSIVFTSDGLSHTHDPFTEICHCKGLYTLLVIGGDLINYPLKLLHNLFDCLGKLRALDLSYCNLGLLPDNIGCLKHLRYLQLRNTNIQELPKSICNLHNLQTLGLRNCFLLKKLPKETRCLQQLRHLDLHLDYLRLNVNQTTQSCDILKSMPPDIGLLTDLQVLSRFVVSMKNHCGISELNDLNNLQGELSISNLDLVKKPNDAAKANLQAKKHIKRLELLWRRDIELHQYSNEIIELVLENLKPNSNVKELNIVGYPGELLPSWLGSTYLSNVRSIFLSDCTNCLLLPALGNLPLLQDLHVKGMHSLKSINCAFCGSNPISFPSLKKLVFENMSIVEKWSANENCALPHLSELILKGCANFQRLAHNFPSLTKLTIEKLPAFFGLRRYPSVKYLKIVAGDDWIWDSWRCLSSVFSLTLSQLSLEIFPASLPKILDSLRCLEISHCDSLTRFPNDWIPAGVTYLCIKDCPMLQEFPKGLESLKSLEDLEIQDCKNLEYLPELKHLKSLTRLEISGCNSFVFLPSEGLPNALHFLSINDCPLFSKQFEDLQSLDRIKIKHVFSVWIDQKHFRSTPGGNHGECSN
;
A
#
# COMPACT_ATOMS: atom_id res chain seq x y z
N MET A 1 -19.56 28.08 -1.57
CA MET A 1 -19.06 26.73 -1.92
C MET A 1 -17.97 26.72 -3.01
N ALA A 2 -17.99 27.64 -3.99
CA ALA A 2 -17.11 27.60 -5.17
C ALA A 2 -15.76 28.37 -5.05
N GLU A 3 -15.54 29.20 -4.03
CA GLU A 3 -14.37 30.11 -3.98
C GLU A 3 -13.09 29.48 -3.40
N MET A 4 -13.22 28.68 -2.33
CA MET A 4 -12.11 27.80 -1.88
C MET A 4 -11.65 26.86 -3.00
N ALA A 5 -12.54 26.56 -3.94
CA ALA A 5 -12.24 25.71 -5.07
C ALA A 5 -11.50 26.43 -6.20
N SER A 6 -11.71 27.75 -6.33
CA SER A 6 -10.99 28.57 -7.31
C SER A 6 -9.60 28.96 -6.80
N SER A 7 -9.37 29.09 -5.48
CA SER A 7 -8.05 29.46 -4.92
C SER A 7 -7.03 28.31 -4.85
N ALA A 8 -7.49 27.06 -4.76
CA ALA A 8 -6.64 25.91 -4.44
C ALA A 8 -5.49 25.70 -5.43
N PHE A 9 -5.77 25.86 -6.73
CA PHE A 9 -4.77 25.73 -7.79
C PHE A 9 -4.15 27.08 -8.18
N LEU A 10 -4.84 28.21 -7.95
CA LEU A 10 -4.36 29.55 -8.29
C LEU A 10 -2.98 29.86 -7.71
N GLN A 11 -2.77 29.67 -6.41
CA GLN A 11 -1.47 29.94 -5.78
C GLN A 11 -0.35 29.12 -6.41
N VAL A 12 -0.63 27.87 -6.77
CA VAL A 12 0.37 26.99 -7.39
C VAL A 12 0.58 27.32 -8.86
N VAL A 13 -0.44 27.71 -9.62
CA VAL A 13 -0.30 28.21 -10.99
C VAL A 13 0.66 29.39 -11.03
N PHE A 14 0.50 30.36 -10.12
CA PHE A 14 1.39 31.52 -10.04
C PHE A 14 2.77 31.17 -9.50
N GLN A 15 2.88 30.20 -8.58
CA GLN A 15 4.18 29.68 -8.14
C GLN A 15 4.94 28.98 -9.29
N ILE A 16 4.25 28.17 -10.09
CA ILE A 16 4.81 27.50 -11.27
C ILE A 16 5.27 28.53 -12.28
N ALA A 17 4.44 29.54 -12.58
CA ALA A 17 4.82 30.65 -13.46
C ALA A 17 6.08 31.37 -12.93
N SER A 18 6.13 31.67 -11.63
CA SER A 18 7.30 32.26 -10.98
C SER A 18 8.55 31.40 -11.13
N ASN A 19 8.44 30.09 -10.89
CA ASN A 19 9.55 29.14 -11.02
C ASN A 19 10.09 29.09 -12.46
N PHE A 20 9.21 29.02 -13.46
CA PHE A 20 9.61 29.11 -14.86
C PHE A 20 10.33 30.43 -15.13
N ILE A 21 9.79 31.56 -14.70
CA ILE A 21 10.44 32.86 -14.93
C ILE A 21 11.82 32.92 -14.27
N ILE A 22 12.02 32.35 -13.08
CA ILE A 22 13.33 32.30 -12.41
C ILE A 22 14.32 31.44 -13.19
N GLU A 23 13.93 30.23 -13.60
CA GLU A 23 14.77 29.34 -14.42
C GLU A 23 15.12 29.99 -15.76
N GLU A 24 14.16 30.67 -16.39
CA GLU A 24 14.36 31.42 -17.63
C GLU A 24 15.30 32.61 -17.46
N MET A 25 15.19 33.36 -16.36
CA MET A 25 16.09 34.48 -16.08
C MET A 25 17.54 34.04 -15.79
N ARG A 26 17.74 32.79 -15.34
CA ARG A 26 19.08 32.20 -15.12
C ARG A 26 19.77 31.84 -16.43
N LEU A 27 19.00 31.52 -17.48
CA LEU A 27 19.49 31.24 -18.81
C LEU A 27 19.66 32.57 -19.56
N GLU A 28 20.86 32.88 -20.06
CA GLU A 28 21.13 34.13 -20.80
C GLU A 28 20.20 34.26 -22.02
N ASN A 29 19.19 35.14 -21.94
CA ASN A 29 18.18 35.33 -22.99
C ASN A 29 17.75 36.81 -23.17
N ASN A 30 17.44 37.18 -24.41
CA ASN A 30 17.04 38.53 -24.85
C ASN A 30 15.56 38.89 -24.52
N LEU A 31 14.89 38.18 -23.60
CA LEU A 31 13.49 38.41 -23.18
C LEU A 31 13.38 38.88 -21.71
N GLN A 32 14.50 39.27 -21.10
CA GLN A 32 14.56 39.64 -19.68
C GLN A 32 13.63 40.81 -19.31
N SER A 33 13.42 41.78 -20.20
CA SER A 33 12.50 42.90 -19.96
C SER A 33 11.06 42.44 -19.81
N GLU A 34 10.57 41.61 -20.73
CA GLU A 34 9.21 41.08 -20.75
C GLU A 34 8.97 40.14 -19.56
N LEU A 35 9.91 39.22 -19.32
CA LEU A 35 9.85 38.30 -18.18
C LEU A 35 9.92 39.05 -16.84
N GLY A 36 10.65 40.16 -16.76
CA GLY A 36 10.71 41.02 -15.58
C GLY A 36 9.36 41.66 -15.24
N VAL A 37 8.62 42.11 -16.25
CA VAL A 37 7.25 42.66 -16.07
C VAL A 37 6.30 41.56 -15.61
N LEU A 38 6.31 40.40 -16.27
CA LEU A 38 5.46 39.27 -15.89
C LEU A 38 5.77 38.79 -14.46
N LYS A 39 7.04 38.70 -14.08
CA LYS A 39 7.49 38.36 -12.72
C LYS A 39 6.88 39.28 -11.67
N LYS A 40 6.91 40.59 -11.94
CA LYS A 40 6.35 41.59 -11.04
C LYS A 40 4.83 41.39 -10.88
N ASN A 41 4.12 41.17 -11.98
CA ASN A 41 2.67 40.93 -11.96
C ASN A 41 2.31 39.65 -11.19
N VAL A 42 3.02 38.54 -11.46
CA VAL A 42 2.87 37.26 -10.75
C VAL A 42 3.09 37.43 -9.25
N ALA A 43 4.18 38.11 -8.84
CA ALA A 43 4.48 38.34 -7.43
C ALA A 43 3.40 39.18 -6.72
N MET A 44 2.89 40.22 -7.40
CA MET A 44 1.82 41.06 -6.86
C MET A 44 0.49 40.29 -6.70
N ILE A 45 0.13 39.46 -7.68
CA ILE A 45 -1.08 38.64 -7.62
C ILE A 45 -0.98 37.59 -6.50
N SER A 46 0.14 36.87 -6.42
CA SER A 46 0.39 35.88 -5.35
C SER A 46 0.24 36.49 -3.96
N ALA A 47 0.72 37.72 -3.76
CA ALA A 47 0.54 38.42 -2.49
C ALA A 47 -0.95 38.69 -2.19
N THR A 48 -1.72 39.16 -3.18
CA THR A 48 -3.16 39.45 -3.01
C THR A 48 -4.04 38.21 -2.88
N LEU A 49 -3.65 37.06 -3.45
CA LEU A 49 -4.41 35.82 -3.33
C LEU A 49 -4.49 35.32 -1.88
N ASN A 50 -3.42 35.51 -1.09
CA ASN A 50 -3.43 35.17 0.34
C ASN A 50 -4.43 36.00 1.16
N ASP A 51 -4.70 37.23 0.72
CA ASP A 51 -5.66 38.12 1.37
C ASP A 51 -7.08 37.86 0.86
N ALA A 52 -7.24 37.52 -0.42
CA ALA A 52 -8.51 37.09 -0.99
C ALA A 52 -9.06 35.80 -0.34
N GLU A 53 -8.20 34.88 0.10
CA GLU A 53 -8.62 33.69 0.86
C GLU A 53 -9.28 33.99 2.22
N LYS A 54 -9.16 35.22 2.74
CA LYS A 54 -9.66 35.63 4.06
C LYS A 54 -10.96 36.44 4.02
N ILE A 55 -11.42 36.87 2.84
CA ILE A 55 -12.61 37.73 2.68
C ILE A 55 -13.87 36.88 2.46
N ASN A 56 -15.02 37.39 2.92
CA ASN A 56 -16.32 36.73 2.74
C ASN A 56 -16.74 36.63 1.26
N PRO A 57 -17.40 35.53 0.87
CA PRO A 57 -17.67 35.22 -0.53
C PRO A 57 -18.71 36.15 -1.17
N SER A 58 -18.41 36.60 -2.39
CA SER A 58 -19.34 37.37 -3.22
C SER A 58 -19.25 36.93 -4.69
N GLN A 59 -20.40 36.88 -5.37
CA GLN A 59 -20.46 36.48 -6.78
C GLN A 59 -19.48 37.26 -7.69
N PRO A 60 -19.28 38.58 -7.51
CA PRO A 60 -18.27 39.33 -8.27
C PRO A 60 -16.82 38.92 -7.98
N LEU A 61 -16.48 38.58 -6.73
CA LEU A 61 -15.15 38.09 -6.35
C LEU A 61 -14.86 36.74 -7.01
N LYS A 62 -15.86 35.86 -7.08
CA LYS A 62 -15.73 34.57 -7.78
C LYS A 62 -15.38 34.75 -9.27
N LEU A 63 -16.11 35.60 -9.99
CA LEU A 63 -15.84 35.87 -11.41
C LEU A 63 -14.43 36.43 -11.63
N TRP A 64 -13.97 37.30 -10.73
CA TRP A 64 -12.61 37.84 -10.79
C TRP A 64 -11.54 36.75 -10.55
N LEU A 65 -11.76 35.84 -9.59
CA LEU A 65 -10.87 34.68 -9.37
C LEU A 65 -10.86 33.72 -10.56
N ASP A 66 -12.02 33.51 -11.20
CA ASP A 66 -12.14 32.69 -12.41
C ASP A 66 -11.34 33.31 -13.58
N GLU A 67 -11.43 34.63 -13.81
CA GLU A 67 -10.61 35.33 -14.82
C GLU A 67 -9.11 35.28 -14.50
N LEU A 68 -8.73 35.45 -13.23
CA LEU A 68 -7.34 35.33 -12.79
C LEU A 68 -6.79 33.92 -13.01
N ARG A 69 -7.63 32.90 -12.84
CA ARG A 69 -7.26 31.50 -13.06
C ARG A 69 -6.96 31.27 -14.54
N ASP A 70 -7.83 31.74 -15.42
CA ASP A 70 -7.68 31.53 -16.86
C ASP A 70 -6.41 32.21 -17.38
N VAL A 71 -6.15 33.47 -16.99
CA VAL A 71 -4.91 34.17 -17.38
C VAL A 71 -3.66 33.56 -16.74
N GLY A 72 -3.79 32.99 -15.53
CA GLY A 72 -2.73 32.27 -14.85
C GLY A 72 -2.32 31.00 -15.62
N TYR A 73 -3.29 30.22 -16.08
CA TYR A 73 -3.02 29.04 -16.91
C TYR A 73 -2.45 29.41 -18.27
N ASP A 74 -2.95 30.48 -18.92
CA ASP A 74 -2.37 30.98 -20.15
C ASP A 74 -0.90 31.37 -19.98
N ALA A 75 -0.55 32.00 -18.85
CA ALA A 75 0.83 32.33 -18.51
C ALA A 75 1.69 31.08 -18.31
N VAL A 76 1.20 30.09 -17.55
CA VAL A 76 1.93 28.84 -17.32
C VAL A 76 2.14 28.06 -18.61
N ASP A 77 1.11 27.90 -19.43
CA ASP A 77 1.22 27.15 -20.69
C ASP A 77 2.20 27.82 -21.67
N LEU A 78 2.18 29.16 -21.73
CA LEU A 78 3.11 29.92 -22.55
C LEU A 78 4.56 29.78 -22.07
N LEU A 79 4.78 29.87 -20.76
CA LEU A 79 6.11 29.72 -20.15
C LEU A 79 6.63 28.28 -20.31
N ASP A 80 5.76 27.29 -20.17
CA ASP A 80 6.10 25.88 -20.34
C ASP A 80 6.42 25.55 -21.81
N GLU A 81 5.71 26.14 -22.78
CA GLU A 81 6.04 26.02 -24.21
C GLU A 81 7.44 26.59 -24.48
N HIS A 82 7.73 27.75 -23.89
CA HIS A 82 9.05 28.37 -24.00
C HIS A 82 10.15 27.49 -23.41
N TYR A 83 9.91 26.95 -22.21
CA TYR A 83 10.81 26.05 -21.52
C TYR A 83 11.09 24.78 -22.34
N ALA A 84 10.04 24.14 -22.88
CA ALA A 84 10.15 22.95 -23.72
C ALA A 84 11.06 23.19 -24.95
N GLU A 85 10.89 24.35 -25.60
CA GLU A 85 11.71 24.74 -26.75
C GLU A 85 13.17 25.03 -26.35
N LEU A 86 13.43 25.53 -25.15
CA LEU A 86 14.80 25.69 -24.64
C LEU A 86 15.47 24.36 -24.32
N GLN A 87 14.75 23.42 -23.69
CA GLN A 87 15.25 22.06 -23.49
C GLN A 87 15.63 21.40 -24.81
N ARG A 88 14.78 21.52 -25.84
CA ARG A 88 15.08 21.04 -27.19
C ARG A 88 16.36 21.67 -27.76
N ARG A 89 16.62 22.97 -27.51
CA ARG A 89 17.83 23.67 -27.98
C ARG A 89 19.08 23.20 -27.25
N ASN A 90 18.95 22.81 -25.99
CA ASN A 90 20.07 22.35 -25.17
C ASN A 90 20.70 21.04 -25.67
N LEU A 91 19.97 20.26 -26.48
CA LEU A 91 20.46 19.04 -27.12
C LEU A 91 21.54 19.25 -28.19
N VAL A 92 21.80 20.49 -28.63
CA VAL A 92 22.89 20.78 -29.59
C VAL A 92 24.22 20.93 -28.84
N TYR A 93 25.12 19.96 -29.06
CA TYR A 93 26.38 19.72 -28.33
C TYR A 93 27.39 20.87 -28.31
N SER A 94 27.33 21.83 -29.24
CA SER A 94 28.32 22.90 -29.36
C SER A 94 27.71 24.30 -29.11
N PRO A 95 28.09 24.97 -28.01
CA PRO A 95 27.71 26.35 -27.70
C PRO A 95 28.07 27.34 -28.82
N GLU A 96 29.19 27.09 -29.50
CA GLU A 96 29.74 27.93 -30.58
C GLU A 96 28.87 27.88 -31.86
N LEU A 97 28.40 26.69 -32.26
CA LEU A 97 27.46 26.52 -33.37
C LEU A 97 26.05 27.02 -32.99
N ARG A 98 25.67 26.90 -31.71
CA ARG A 98 24.41 27.43 -31.17
C ARG A 98 24.31 28.94 -31.35
N HIS A 99 25.37 29.67 -31.03
CA HIS A 99 25.46 31.13 -31.22
C HIS A 99 25.54 31.54 -32.70
N LYS A 100 26.43 30.91 -33.49
CA LYS A 100 26.62 31.25 -34.92
C LYS A 100 25.35 31.02 -35.76
N LEU A 101 24.56 29.98 -35.48
CA LEU A 101 23.31 29.70 -36.19
C LEU A 101 22.09 30.48 -35.63
N SER A 102 22.22 31.18 -34.49
CA SER A 102 21.10 31.90 -33.88
C SER A 102 20.75 33.22 -34.58
N ILE A 103 21.74 33.86 -35.19
CA ILE A 103 21.61 35.17 -35.86
C ILE A 103 21.05 35.02 -37.28
N ILE A 104 21.18 33.83 -37.89
CA ILE A 104 20.93 33.60 -39.32
C ILE A 104 19.69 32.71 -39.56
N ASN A 105 19.02 32.19 -38.50
CA ASN A 105 17.86 31.30 -38.66
C ASN A 105 16.53 32.08 -38.56
N PRO A 106 15.80 32.30 -39.67
CA PRO A 106 14.58 33.09 -39.68
C PRO A 106 13.48 32.49 -38.80
N LYS A 107 13.40 31.15 -38.71
CA LYS A 107 12.43 30.47 -37.84
C LYS A 107 12.67 30.78 -36.35
N ARG A 108 13.93 30.99 -35.94
CA ARG A 108 14.28 31.36 -34.56
C ARG A 108 13.93 32.80 -34.23
N VAL A 109 14.15 33.73 -35.17
CA VAL A 109 13.80 35.14 -35.00
C VAL A 109 12.28 35.31 -34.94
N TYR A 110 11.55 34.64 -35.85
CA TYR A 110 10.09 34.63 -35.86
C TYR A 110 9.50 34.09 -34.54
N TYR A 111 9.97 32.92 -34.08
CA TYR A 111 9.54 32.36 -32.79
C TYR A 111 9.79 33.31 -31.62
N ARG A 112 10.96 33.97 -31.59
CA ARG A 112 11.30 34.94 -30.54
C ARG A 112 10.34 36.13 -30.53
N HIS A 113 10.03 36.66 -31.71
CA HIS A 113 9.10 37.79 -31.84
C HIS A 113 7.69 37.41 -31.42
N ASP A 114 7.19 36.26 -31.89
CA ASP A 114 5.89 35.69 -31.51
C ASP A 114 5.79 35.47 -30.00
N MET A 115 6.81 34.86 -29.38
CA MET A 115 6.83 34.62 -27.94
C MET A 115 6.90 35.92 -27.12
N SER A 116 7.72 36.91 -27.53
CA SER A 116 7.75 38.23 -26.90
C SER A 116 6.37 38.90 -26.92
N HIS A 117 5.68 38.84 -28.06
CA HIS A 117 4.35 39.40 -28.22
C HIS A 117 3.33 38.71 -27.29
N LYS A 118 3.31 37.37 -27.28
CA LYS A 118 2.41 36.59 -26.41
C LYS A 118 2.65 36.88 -24.93
N ILE A 119 3.91 36.96 -24.49
CA ILE A 119 4.25 37.28 -23.08
C ILE A 119 3.76 38.67 -22.72
N LYS A 120 3.92 39.66 -23.61
CA LYS A 120 3.41 41.03 -23.41
C LYS A 120 1.88 41.03 -23.31
N GLU A 121 1.20 40.32 -24.19
CA GLU A 121 -0.27 40.23 -24.18
C GLU A 121 -0.81 39.65 -22.88
N VAL A 122 -0.26 38.52 -22.42
CA VAL A 122 -0.61 37.90 -21.14
C VAL A 122 -0.30 38.84 -19.97
N SER A 123 0.86 39.51 -20.00
CA SER A 123 1.24 40.47 -18.95
C SER A 123 0.27 41.64 -18.86
N LEU A 124 -0.22 42.15 -20.00
CA LEU A 124 -1.19 43.24 -20.06
C LEU A 124 -2.56 42.80 -19.54
N LYS A 125 -3.07 41.65 -20.01
CA LYS A 125 -4.33 41.05 -19.52
C LYS A 125 -4.30 40.83 -18.01
N MET A 126 -3.19 40.28 -17.52
CA MET A 126 -2.97 40.02 -16.09
C MET A 126 -2.95 41.31 -15.26
N ASN A 127 -2.29 42.36 -15.74
CA ASN A 127 -2.29 43.66 -15.06
C ASN A 127 -3.69 44.31 -15.05
N ASP A 128 -4.45 44.24 -16.16
CA ASP A 128 -5.83 44.75 -16.21
C ASP A 128 -6.73 44.09 -15.15
N ILE A 129 -6.73 42.75 -15.11
CA ILE A 129 -7.48 41.99 -14.11
C ILE A 129 -7.03 42.37 -12.69
N PHE A 130 -5.73 42.50 -12.47
CA PHE A 130 -5.17 42.88 -11.18
C PHE A 130 -5.60 44.29 -10.71
N GLN A 131 -5.73 45.26 -11.61
CA GLN A 131 -6.18 46.62 -11.22
C GLN A 131 -7.63 46.64 -10.74
N ARG A 132 -8.49 45.73 -11.23
CA ARG A 132 -9.89 45.61 -10.81
C ARG A 132 -10.06 45.14 -9.35
N ARG A 133 -9.00 44.70 -8.67
CA ARG A 133 -9.03 44.26 -7.26
C ARG A 133 -9.55 45.32 -6.27
N ILE A 134 -9.34 46.60 -6.58
CA ILE A 134 -9.71 47.74 -5.72
C ILE A 134 -11.23 47.76 -5.50
N ASN A 135 -11.99 47.28 -6.50
CA ASN A 135 -13.45 47.22 -6.45
C ASN A 135 -13.99 46.20 -5.43
N PHE A 136 -13.12 45.35 -4.86
CA PHE A 136 -13.50 44.30 -3.91
C PHE A 136 -12.94 44.53 -2.49
N GLY A 137 -12.39 45.72 -2.19
CA GLY A 137 -11.87 46.03 -0.85
C GLY A 137 -10.55 45.33 -0.50
N LEU A 138 -9.86 44.73 -1.48
CA LEU A 138 -8.54 44.14 -1.34
C LEU A 138 -7.44 45.23 -1.25
N ASN A 139 -7.48 46.03 -0.17
CA ASN A 139 -6.42 46.94 0.23
C ASN A 139 -5.59 46.31 1.37
N VAL A 140 -4.27 46.49 1.32
CA VAL A 140 -3.25 45.77 2.12
C VAL A 140 -3.36 45.93 3.65
N ASN A 141 -4.35 46.64 4.22
CA ASN A 141 -4.27 47.12 5.61
C ASN A 141 -5.49 46.93 6.53
N GLU A 142 -6.54 46.18 6.20
CA GLU A 142 -7.62 45.93 7.19
C GLU A 142 -8.07 44.45 7.20
N CYS A 143 -7.54 43.69 8.17
CA CYS A 143 -8.03 42.36 8.51
C CYS A 143 -9.06 42.50 9.63
N THR A 144 -10.35 42.40 9.32
CA THR A 144 -11.38 42.12 10.31
C THR A 144 -11.47 40.61 10.53
N SER A 145 -11.07 40.16 11.71
CA SER A 145 -11.19 38.76 12.14
C SER A 145 -12.65 38.41 12.43
N GLU A 146 -13.29 37.64 11.54
CA GLU A 146 -14.61 37.08 11.84
C GLU A 146 -14.52 35.81 12.70
N ARG A 147 -15.37 35.80 13.73
CA ARG A 147 -15.59 34.71 14.67
C ARG A 147 -16.34 33.58 14.00
N ASN A 148 -15.65 32.49 13.67
CA ASN A 148 -16.28 31.20 13.46
C ASN A 148 -16.99 30.76 14.76
N ARG A 149 -18.31 30.53 14.72
CA ARG A 149 -19.04 29.89 15.81
C ARG A 149 -18.50 28.46 15.97
N HIS A 150 -17.71 28.22 17.01
CA HIS A 150 -17.14 26.92 17.30
C HIS A 150 -18.09 26.09 18.18
N GLU A 151 -18.20 24.79 17.90
CA GLU A 151 -18.82 23.79 18.78
C GLU A 151 -17.95 23.68 20.05
N ILE A 152 -18.47 24.15 21.19
CA ILE A 152 -17.84 23.94 22.49
C ILE A 152 -18.09 22.48 22.89
N THR A 153 -17.03 21.71 23.16
CA THR A 153 -17.19 20.32 23.59
C THR A 153 -17.42 20.22 25.10
N THR A 154 -18.17 19.20 25.51
CA THR A 154 -18.54 18.94 26.92
C THR A 154 -17.88 17.67 27.42
N SER A 155 -17.70 17.57 28.74
CA SER A 155 -17.24 16.33 29.39
C SER A 155 -18.31 15.24 29.44
N LEU A 156 -19.57 15.53 29.11
CA LEU A 156 -20.68 14.58 29.21
C LEU A 156 -20.72 13.63 28.01
N PRO A 157 -20.85 12.30 28.23
CA PRO A 157 -20.92 11.33 27.15
C PRO A 157 -22.30 11.38 26.46
N PRO A 158 -22.38 11.05 25.16
CA PRO A 158 -23.66 10.87 24.48
C PRO A 158 -24.46 9.69 25.04
N THR A 159 -25.78 9.74 24.85
CA THR A 159 -26.73 8.77 25.46
C THR A 159 -26.52 7.31 25.06
N HIS A 160 -25.97 7.05 23.87
CA HIS A 160 -25.75 5.71 23.33
C HIS A 160 -24.33 5.61 22.81
N ILE A 161 -23.58 4.61 23.28
CA ILE A 161 -22.20 4.37 22.88
C ILE A 161 -22.01 2.89 22.64
N VAL A 162 -21.43 2.55 21.49
CA VAL A 162 -21.21 1.16 21.05
C VAL A 162 -19.75 0.98 20.65
N GLY A 163 -19.16 -0.19 20.91
CA GLY A 163 -17.84 -0.57 20.40
C GLY A 163 -16.64 0.18 21.00
N ARG A 164 -16.79 0.90 22.13
CA ARG A 164 -15.71 1.69 22.76
C ARG A 164 -15.19 1.15 24.10
N GLU A 165 -15.79 0.08 24.63
CA GLU A 165 -15.42 -0.49 25.92
C GLU A 165 -14.03 -1.12 25.97
N THR A 166 -13.59 -1.77 24.89
CA THR A 166 -12.25 -2.37 24.80
C THR A 166 -11.17 -1.31 24.90
N GLY A 167 -11.25 -0.26 24.07
CA GLY A 167 -10.29 0.84 24.08
C GLY A 167 -10.32 1.62 25.40
N LYS A 168 -11.50 1.83 25.98
CA LYS A 168 -11.64 2.41 27.33
C LYS A 168 -10.87 1.60 28.38
N ARG A 169 -11.00 0.27 28.35
CA ARG A 169 -10.34 -0.64 29.29
C ARG A 169 -8.82 -0.66 29.12
N GLU A 170 -8.35 -0.71 27.88
CA GLU A 170 -6.91 -0.64 27.55
C GLU A 170 -6.27 0.65 28.05
N ILE A 171 -6.91 1.80 27.80
CA ILE A 171 -6.39 3.09 28.24
C ILE A 171 -6.43 3.18 29.77
N LEU A 172 -7.54 2.79 30.42
CA LEU A 172 -7.65 2.84 31.88
C LEU A 172 -6.64 1.95 32.59
N ASN A 173 -6.32 0.76 32.05
CA ASN A 173 -5.30 -0.12 32.62
C ASN A 173 -3.89 0.48 32.55
N ASN A 174 -3.64 1.38 31.60
CA ASN A 174 -2.37 2.12 31.51
C ASN A 174 -2.35 3.38 32.39
N LEU A 175 -3.51 4.01 32.59
CA LEU A 175 -3.64 5.26 33.37
C LEU A 175 -3.72 5.04 34.87
N ILE A 176 -4.35 3.94 35.32
CA ILE A 176 -4.59 3.63 36.72
C ILE A 176 -3.86 2.32 37.04
N PRO A 177 -2.79 2.34 37.85
CA PRO A 177 -2.05 1.12 38.18
C PRO A 177 -2.91 0.17 39.00
N ASN A 178 -3.07 -1.06 38.52
CA ASN A 178 -3.61 -2.16 39.32
C ASN A 178 -2.54 -2.55 40.35
N GLY A 179 -2.93 -2.73 41.62
CA GLY A 179 -2.02 -2.95 42.74
C GLY A 179 -0.87 -3.92 42.39
N ASP A 180 0.35 -3.49 42.72
CA ASP A 180 1.67 -4.17 42.60
C ASP A 180 2.65 -3.69 41.50
N MET A 181 2.34 -2.68 40.68
CA MET A 181 3.39 -1.99 39.90
C MET A 181 4.00 -0.83 40.68
N GLN A 182 5.31 -0.91 40.95
CA GLN A 182 6.10 0.23 41.43
C GLN A 182 5.92 1.41 40.48
N VAL A 183 5.39 2.51 41.01
CA VAL A 183 5.24 3.78 40.30
C VAL A 183 6.62 4.24 39.88
N GLY A 184 6.93 4.14 38.58
CA GLY A 184 8.09 4.82 38.01
C GLY A 184 8.03 6.30 38.35
N GLU A 185 9.18 6.89 38.68
CA GLU A 185 9.33 8.26 39.24
C GLU A 185 8.84 9.43 38.34
N SER A 186 8.07 9.17 37.27
CA SER A 186 7.54 10.21 36.40
C SER A 186 6.39 10.98 37.06
N LYS A 187 6.60 12.27 37.33
CA LYS A 187 5.64 13.15 38.04
C LYS A 187 4.35 13.46 37.26
N LEU A 188 4.34 13.35 35.92
CA LEU A 188 3.20 13.68 35.06
C LEU A 188 3.16 12.76 33.82
N SER A 189 2.03 12.11 33.58
CA SER A 189 1.81 11.21 32.45
C SER A 189 0.92 11.87 31.38
N ILE A 190 1.29 11.78 30.10
CA ILE A 190 0.54 12.37 28.99
C ILE A 190 0.21 11.29 27.97
N PHE A 191 -1.07 11.19 27.63
CA PHE A 191 -1.61 10.16 26.75
C PHE A 191 -2.42 10.78 25.62
N ALA A 192 -1.97 10.64 24.36
CA ALA A 192 -2.72 11.14 23.22
C ALA A 192 -3.61 10.05 22.57
N ILE A 193 -4.85 10.41 22.26
CA ILE A 193 -5.78 9.64 21.45
C ILE A 193 -5.85 10.30 20.07
N HIS A 194 -5.42 9.59 19.03
CA HIS A 194 -5.37 10.12 17.66
C HIS A 194 -6.14 9.26 16.65
N GLY A 195 -6.61 9.89 15.58
CA GLY A 195 -7.40 9.24 14.54
C GLY A 195 -8.23 10.23 13.72
N MET A 196 -8.92 9.72 12.69
CA MET A 196 -9.69 10.52 11.73
C MET A 196 -10.75 11.42 12.41
N GLY A 197 -11.11 12.53 11.76
CA GLY A 197 -12.18 13.42 12.22
C GLY A 197 -13.48 12.66 12.53
N ARG A 198 -14.15 13.05 13.62
CA ARG A 198 -15.45 12.51 14.09
C ARG A 198 -15.55 10.97 14.25
N ILE A 199 -14.41 10.28 14.33
CA ILE A 199 -14.34 8.83 14.65
C ILE A 199 -14.72 8.50 16.11
N GLY A 200 -15.03 9.50 16.95
CA GLY A 200 -15.41 9.30 18.36
C GLY A 200 -14.27 9.41 19.38
N LYS A 201 -13.20 10.15 19.08
CA LYS A 201 -12.08 10.40 20.03
C LYS A 201 -12.55 11.10 21.29
N THR A 202 -13.30 12.20 21.11
CA THR A 202 -13.92 12.96 22.19
C THR A 202 -14.86 12.08 23.01
N THR A 203 -15.65 11.22 22.36
CA THR A 203 -16.52 10.23 23.02
C THR A 203 -15.74 9.22 23.88
N LEU A 204 -14.61 8.71 23.38
CA LEU A 204 -13.75 7.82 24.16
C LEU A 204 -13.13 8.55 25.36
N ALA A 205 -12.69 9.80 25.17
CA ALA A 205 -12.19 10.63 26.27
C ALA A 205 -13.28 10.92 27.32
N GLN A 206 -14.53 11.18 26.91
CA GLN A 206 -15.69 11.34 27.80
C GLN A 206 -15.96 10.05 28.60
N LEU A 207 -15.90 8.88 27.95
CA LEU A 207 -16.07 7.59 28.65
C LEU A 207 -15.02 7.36 29.72
N ILE A 208 -13.76 7.74 29.45
CA ILE A 208 -12.66 7.63 30.43
C ILE A 208 -12.85 8.63 31.56
N TYR A 209 -13.20 9.88 31.22
CA TYR A 209 -13.39 10.98 32.18
C TYR A 209 -14.49 10.69 33.21
N ASN A 210 -15.55 10.00 32.78
CA ASN A 210 -16.71 9.67 33.61
C ASN A 210 -16.71 8.24 34.16
N ASP A 211 -15.62 7.47 33.99
CA ASP A 211 -15.52 6.13 34.58
C ASP A 211 -15.43 6.18 36.10
N GLU A 212 -16.01 5.20 36.79
CA GLU A 212 -15.97 5.11 38.26
C GLU A 212 -14.54 5.01 38.79
N ARG A 213 -13.64 4.29 38.11
CA ARG A 213 -12.24 4.17 38.54
C ARG A 213 -11.52 5.51 38.45
N THR A 214 -11.81 6.28 37.40
CA THR A 214 -11.29 7.65 37.23
C THR A 214 -11.80 8.55 38.35
N PHE A 215 -13.09 8.44 38.71
CA PHE A 215 -13.67 9.20 39.82
C PHE A 215 -12.98 8.90 41.15
N MET A 216 -12.67 7.63 41.42
CA MET A 216 -12.05 7.20 42.68
C MET A 216 -10.55 7.54 42.76
N TYR A 217 -9.85 7.54 41.62
CA TYR A 217 -8.39 7.71 41.59
C TYR A 217 -7.93 9.18 41.57
N PHE A 218 -8.65 10.05 40.84
CA PHE A 218 -8.29 11.45 40.64
C PHE A 218 -9.11 12.39 41.52
N GLU A 219 -8.43 13.21 42.32
CA GLU A 219 -9.05 14.22 43.19
C GLU A 219 -9.63 15.41 42.42
N MET A 220 -9.11 15.66 41.22
CA MET A 220 -9.53 16.76 40.35
C MET A 220 -9.63 16.28 38.90
N ARG A 221 -10.72 16.63 38.22
CA ARG A 221 -10.93 16.31 36.82
C ARG A 221 -11.28 17.59 36.08
N LEU A 222 -10.61 17.84 34.97
CA LEU A 222 -10.67 19.09 34.20
C LEU A 222 -10.91 18.75 32.72
N TRP A 223 -11.82 19.48 32.08
CA TRP A 223 -12.10 19.36 30.66
C TRP A 223 -11.90 20.71 29.99
N VAL A 224 -11.10 20.77 28.92
CA VAL A 224 -10.82 21.99 28.18
C VAL A 224 -10.85 21.68 26.69
N HIS A 225 -11.73 22.38 25.96
CA HIS A 225 -11.72 22.41 24.50
C HIS A 225 -10.68 23.42 24.01
N VAL A 226 -9.84 23.02 23.06
CA VAL A 226 -8.79 23.90 22.51
C VAL A 226 -9.24 24.45 21.16
N SER A 227 -9.29 25.79 21.05
CA SER A 227 -9.83 26.47 19.86
C SER A 227 -8.96 26.35 18.61
N TYR A 228 -9.56 26.71 17.46
CA TYR A 228 -8.92 26.73 16.13
C TYR A 228 -7.57 27.46 16.12
N GLU A 229 -7.53 28.69 16.62
CA GLU A 229 -6.30 29.40 16.91
C GLU A 229 -5.83 29.03 18.31
N PHE A 230 -4.62 28.45 18.39
CA PHE A 230 -3.99 28.17 19.67
C PHE A 230 -3.56 29.48 20.30
N ASP A 231 -4.28 29.87 21.34
CA ASP A 231 -3.95 30.98 22.21
C ASP A 231 -3.63 30.41 23.60
N LEU A 232 -2.34 30.45 23.95
CA LEU A 232 -1.83 29.95 25.22
C LEU A 232 -2.54 30.58 26.43
N GLU A 233 -2.87 31.87 26.34
CA GLU A 233 -3.51 32.64 27.40
C GLU A 233 -4.97 32.20 27.56
N LYS A 234 -5.69 32.07 26.44
CA LYS A 234 -7.08 31.58 26.43
C LYS A 234 -7.19 30.17 26.98
N VAL A 235 -6.33 29.25 26.53
CA VAL A 235 -6.33 27.86 27.04
C VAL A 235 -5.99 27.81 28.53
N THR A 236 -5.00 28.58 28.97
CA THR A 236 -4.63 28.67 30.40
C THR A 236 -5.81 29.18 31.25
N ARG A 237 -6.57 30.16 30.75
CA ARG A 237 -7.78 30.64 31.44
C ARG A 237 -8.88 29.59 31.47
N SER A 238 -9.14 28.89 30.36
CA SER A 238 -10.15 27.82 30.34
C SER A 238 -9.82 26.68 31.30
N ILE A 239 -8.54 26.37 31.52
CA ILE A 239 -8.12 25.42 32.58
C ILE A 239 -8.54 25.92 33.97
N LEU A 240 -8.35 27.21 34.27
CA LEU A 240 -8.76 27.80 35.56
C LEU A 240 -10.28 27.87 35.73
N GLU A 241 -11.01 28.17 34.65
CA GLU A 241 -12.48 28.17 34.66
C GLU A 241 -13.01 26.76 34.99
N SER A 242 -12.41 25.70 34.41
CA SER A 242 -12.72 24.31 34.75
C SER A 242 -12.34 23.93 36.19
N MET A 243 -11.51 24.73 36.89
CA MET A 243 -11.24 24.60 38.33
C MET A 243 -12.24 25.39 39.21
N GLY A 244 -13.26 26.01 38.62
CA GLY A 244 -14.29 26.80 39.31
C GLY A 244 -13.85 28.21 39.70
N GLU A 245 -12.85 28.80 39.04
CA GLU A 245 -12.44 30.20 39.30
C GLU A 245 -13.19 31.20 38.40
N PRO A 246 -13.58 32.38 38.94
CA PRO A 246 -14.15 33.44 38.12
C PRO A 246 -13.12 34.02 37.15
N GLN A 247 -13.59 34.52 36.00
CA GLN A 247 -12.74 35.15 35.00
C GLN A 247 -11.94 36.31 35.60
N SER A 248 -10.62 36.16 35.67
CA SER A 248 -9.73 37.24 36.11
C SER A 248 -9.30 38.09 34.92
N THR A 249 -9.52 39.40 35.00
CA THR A 249 -9.15 40.46 34.03
C THR A 249 -7.65 40.81 34.04
N GLY A 250 -6.77 39.85 34.32
CA GLY A 250 -5.32 40.08 34.35
C GLY A 250 -4.71 40.13 32.94
N ILE A 251 -3.82 41.12 32.71
CA ILE A 251 -3.14 41.40 31.43
C ILE A 251 -1.99 40.41 31.12
N ASN A 252 -1.57 39.57 32.07
CA ASN A 252 -0.36 38.73 31.95
C ASN A 252 -0.63 37.25 32.30
N LEU A 253 -0.04 36.34 31.51
CA LEU A 253 -0.06 34.88 31.63
C LEU A 253 0.52 34.31 32.94
N ASP A 254 1.47 35.00 33.59
CA ASP A 254 2.12 34.50 34.81
C ASP A 254 1.14 34.31 35.98
N THR A 255 0.18 35.24 36.14
CA THR A 255 -0.78 35.19 37.25
C THR A 255 -1.73 33.98 37.15
N PRO A 256 -2.37 33.71 35.99
CA PRO A 256 -3.10 32.46 35.76
C PRO A 256 -2.27 31.19 36.02
N GLN A 257 -1.05 31.12 35.49
CA GLN A 257 -0.21 29.92 35.61
C GLN A 257 0.21 29.62 37.06
N ARG A 258 0.55 30.65 37.86
CA ARG A 258 0.84 30.47 39.29
C ARG A 258 -0.37 29.99 40.09
N ARG A 259 -1.58 30.42 39.73
CA ARG A 259 -2.83 29.94 40.35
C ARG A 259 -3.08 28.46 40.07
N ILE A 260 -2.94 28.05 38.81
CA ILE A 260 -3.00 26.63 38.41
C ILE A 260 -2.02 25.81 39.24
N GLN A 261 -0.76 26.24 39.29
CA GLN A 261 0.30 25.58 40.06
C GLN A 261 -0.07 25.43 41.54
N LYS A 262 -0.63 26.48 42.16
CA LYS A 262 -1.02 26.44 43.58
C LYS A 262 -2.17 25.46 43.83
N LYS A 263 -3.17 25.38 42.94
CA LYS A 263 -4.32 24.47 43.09
C LYS A 263 -4.00 23.01 42.82
N LEU A 264 -3.10 22.74 41.88
CA LEU A 264 -2.67 21.39 41.55
C LEU A 264 -1.68 20.81 42.56
N LYS A 265 -0.99 21.67 43.32
CA LYS A 265 0.04 21.24 44.28
C LYS A 265 -0.50 20.18 45.24
N GLY A 266 0.07 18.97 45.15
CA GLY A 266 -0.24 17.85 46.03
C GLY A 266 -1.51 17.07 45.70
N LYS A 267 -2.21 17.38 44.59
CA LYS A 267 -3.41 16.67 44.15
C LYS A 267 -3.14 15.81 42.92
N ARG A 268 -3.75 14.62 42.85
CA ARG A 268 -3.82 13.86 41.60
C ARG A 268 -4.93 14.41 40.72
N TYR A 269 -4.60 14.81 39.50
CA TYR A 269 -5.59 15.36 38.57
C TYR A 269 -5.61 14.62 37.22
N LEU A 270 -6.78 14.64 36.58
CA LEU A 270 -6.97 14.29 35.18
C LEU A 270 -7.35 15.56 34.41
N LEU A 271 -6.58 15.91 33.38
CA LEU A 271 -6.90 17.00 32.46
C LEU A 271 -7.14 16.45 31.05
N VAL A 272 -8.28 16.76 30.46
CA VAL A 272 -8.56 16.46 29.04
C VAL A 272 -8.41 17.74 28.23
N LEU A 273 -7.48 17.73 27.26
CA LEU A 273 -7.32 18.73 26.22
C LEU A 273 -7.94 18.19 24.92
N ASP A 274 -9.16 18.63 24.63
CA ASP A 274 -9.93 18.11 23.51
C ASP A 274 -9.71 18.94 22.23
N ASP A 275 -9.48 18.24 21.12
CA ASP A 275 -9.17 18.75 19.78
C ASP A 275 -7.90 19.63 19.73
N PHE A 276 -6.78 19.10 20.21
CA PHE A 276 -5.49 19.80 20.22
C PHE A 276 -4.76 19.71 18.86
N TRP A 277 -4.32 20.87 18.33
CA TRP A 277 -3.74 21.00 16.98
C TRP A 277 -2.37 21.67 16.91
N ASN A 278 -1.84 22.20 18.01
CA ASN A 278 -0.60 22.98 17.94
C ASN A 278 0.62 22.10 17.68
N GLU A 279 1.35 22.40 16.60
CA GLU A 279 2.53 21.64 16.15
C GLU A 279 3.86 22.23 16.69
N LYS A 280 3.82 23.24 17.57
CA LYS A 280 5.01 23.93 18.10
C LYS A 280 5.44 23.42 19.49
N PRO A 281 6.60 22.73 19.61
CA PRO A 281 7.05 22.16 20.89
C PRO A 281 7.25 23.19 22.02
N HIS A 282 7.74 24.38 21.69
CA HIS A 282 8.03 25.43 22.67
C HIS A 282 6.76 26.05 23.28
N GLU A 283 5.65 26.09 22.54
CA GLU A 283 4.36 26.57 23.04
C GLU A 283 3.68 25.51 23.94
N TRP A 284 3.79 24.24 23.56
CA TRP A 284 3.39 23.10 24.41
C TRP A 284 4.14 23.10 25.75
N GLU A 285 5.46 23.29 25.73
CA GLU A 285 6.27 23.34 26.95
C GLU A 285 5.78 24.44 27.90
N LYS A 286 5.47 25.64 27.38
CA LYS A 286 4.93 26.76 28.17
C LYS A 286 3.57 26.43 28.81
N LEU A 287 2.72 25.67 28.14
CA LEU A 287 1.41 25.24 28.66
C LEU A 287 1.55 24.21 29.79
N ILE A 288 2.48 23.26 29.67
CA ILE A 288 2.63 22.13 30.61
C ILE A 288 3.47 22.52 31.84
N ARG A 289 4.32 23.54 31.78
CA ARG A 289 5.11 24.05 32.93
C ARG A 289 4.34 24.15 34.27
N PRO A 290 3.18 24.83 34.37
CA PRO A 290 2.42 24.90 35.62
C PRO A 290 1.79 23.57 36.04
N LEU A 291 1.55 22.66 35.09
CA LEU A 291 0.86 21.38 35.28
C LEU A 291 1.77 20.30 35.93
N HIS A 292 3.09 20.43 35.84
CA HIS A 292 4.07 19.53 36.47
C HIS A 292 4.04 19.48 38.01
N LYS A 293 3.28 20.37 38.66
CA LYS A 293 3.27 20.52 40.13
C LYS A 293 2.21 19.68 40.82
N GLY A 294 1.48 18.87 40.07
CA GLY A 294 0.58 17.83 40.59
C GLY A 294 1.29 16.75 41.41
N ALA A 295 0.51 15.92 42.09
CA ALA A 295 1.01 14.71 42.73
C ALA A 295 1.37 13.63 41.68
N PRO A 296 2.32 12.72 41.98
CA PRO A 296 2.58 11.55 41.14
C PRO A 296 1.30 10.77 40.82
N GLY A 297 1.16 10.32 39.58
CA GLY A 297 -0.07 9.71 39.06
C GLY A 297 -1.05 10.71 38.44
N SER A 298 -0.69 11.99 38.28
CA SER A 298 -1.48 12.95 37.49
C SER A 298 -1.38 12.65 35.99
N VAL A 299 -2.49 12.82 35.27
CA VAL A 299 -2.63 12.42 33.86
C VAL A 299 -3.20 13.57 33.02
N ILE A 300 -2.66 13.72 31.80
CA ILE A 300 -3.24 14.56 30.75
C ILE A 300 -3.65 13.68 29.57
N ILE A 301 -4.90 13.77 29.14
CA ILE A 301 -5.40 13.14 27.91
C ILE A 301 -5.50 14.21 26.83
N VAL A 302 -4.90 13.96 25.67
CA VAL A 302 -4.98 14.86 24.50
C VAL A 302 -5.72 14.15 23.38
N THR A 303 -6.80 14.73 22.86
CA THR A 303 -7.43 14.22 21.63
C THR A 303 -6.95 15.04 20.44
N THR A 304 -6.53 14.39 19.36
CA THR A 304 -6.02 15.09 18.16
C THR A 304 -6.30 14.30 16.88
N ARG A 305 -6.29 14.97 15.72
CA ARG A 305 -6.33 14.29 14.42
C ARG A 305 -4.93 14.05 13.83
N SER A 306 -3.91 14.73 14.37
CA SER A 306 -2.54 14.68 13.89
C SER A 306 -1.74 13.68 14.70
N LYS A 307 -1.18 12.66 14.03
CA LYS A 307 -0.27 11.72 14.70
C LYS A 307 1.01 12.42 15.16
N LEU A 308 1.52 13.39 14.39
CA LEU A 308 2.68 14.19 14.78
C LEU A 308 2.48 14.89 16.13
N VAL A 309 1.31 15.50 16.32
CA VAL A 309 0.96 16.16 17.58
C VAL A 309 0.86 15.12 18.70
N ALA A 310 0.25 13.97 18.43
CA ALA A 310 0.15 12.88 19.40
C ALA A 310 1.54 12.39 19.86
N ASP A 311 2.45 12.16 18.93
CA ASP A 311 3.82 11.72 19.22
C ASP A 311 4.64 12.82 19.93
N MET A 312 4.39 14.10 19.60
CA MET A 312 5.07 15.23 20.23
C MET A 312 4.67 15.42 21.70
N VAL A 313 3.38 15.28 22.02
CA VAL A 313 2.86 15.56 23.37
C VAL A 313 2.91 14.36 24.32
N SER A 314 2.91 13.13 23.79
CA SER A 314 2.73 11.94 24.61
C SER A 314 4.00 11.51 25.33
N THR A 315 3.85 11.04 26.57
CA THR A 315 4.92 10.33 27.31
C THR A 315 4.80 8.81 27.17
N PHE A 316 3.73 8.32 26.54
CA PHE A 316 3.42 6.92 26.25
C PHE A 316 3.13 6.74 24.75
N PRO A 317 3.16 5.51 24.21
CA PRO A 317 2.66 5.25 22.86
C PRO A 317 1.23 5.77 22.70
N SER A 318 1.00 6.65 21.72
CA SER A 318 -0.32 7.23 21.48
C SER A 318 -1.34 6.17 21.03
N TYR A 319 -2.60 6.33 21.43
CA TYR A 319 -3.67 5.40 21.07
C TYR A 319 -4.31 5.77 19.74
N HIS A 320 -4.20 4.88 18.75
CA HIS A 320 -4.88 5.05 17.47
C HIS A 320 -6.32 4.51 17.53
N LEU A 321 -7.30 5.42 17.51
CA LEU A 321 -8.71 5.02 17.53
C LEU A 321 -9.14 4.49 16.15
N LYS A 322 -9.59 3.23 16.12
CA LYS A 322 -10.08 2.54 14.92
C LYS A 322 -11.57 2.79 14.67
N ASN A 323 -12.01 2.54 13.44
CA ASN A 323 -13.44 2.53 13.05
C ASN A 323 -14.19 1.47 13.88
N LEU A 324 -15.51 1.65 14.01
CA LEU A 324 -16.40 0.64 14.60
C LEU A 324 -16.36 -0.65 13.77
N SER A 325 -16.59 -1.79 14.42
CA SER A 325 -16.81 -3.06 13.72
C SER A 325 -18.11 -3.03 12.93
N GLU A 326 -18.30 -3.96 11.98
CA GLU A 326 -19.56 -4.11 11.25
C GLU A 326 -20.74 -4.27 12.20
N TYR A 327 -20.59 -5.13 13.22
CA TYR A 327 -21.60 -5.35 14.23
C TYR A 327 -21.88 -4.10 15.07
N ASP A 328 -20.84 -3.41 15.56
CA ASP A 328 -21.02 -2.19 16.37
C ASP A 328 -21.66 -1.06 15.57
N CYS A 329 -21.31 -0.94 14.28
CA CYS A 329 -21.89 0.03 13.36
C CYS A 329 -23.38 -0.25 13.13
N TYR A 330 -23.73 -1.51 12.85
CA TYR A 330 -25.11 -1.95 12.68
C TYR A 330 -25.94 -1.71 13.96
N SER A 331 -25.39 -2.08 15.11
CA SER A 331 -26.03 -1.89 16.41
C SER A 331 -26.29 -0.41 16.70
N LEU A 332 -25.34 0.47 16.38
CA LEU A 332 -25.49 1.92 16.55
C LEU A 332 -26.59 2.49 15.65
N VAL A 333 -26.67 2.09 14.37
CA VAL A 333 -27.76 2.49 13.47
C VAL A 333 -29.10 2.04 14.04
N ASN A 334 -29.20 0.78 14.44
CA ASN A 334 -30.43 0.19 14.95
C ASN A 334 -30.95 0.94 16.18
N GLN A 335 -30.08 1.23 17.15
CA GLN A 335 -30.44 1.99 18.36
C GLN A 335 -30.99 3.39 18.06
N TYR A 336 -30.44 4.08 17.06
CA TYR A 336 -30.90 5.42 16.67
C TYR A 336 -32.18 5.40 15.83
N ALA A 337 -32.38 4.34 15.03
CA ALA A 337 -33.57 4.13 14.23
C ALA A 337 -34.80 3.76 15.07
N THR A 338 -34.66 2.89 16.09
CA THR A 338 -35.77 2.30 16.85
C THR A 338 -36.11 3.04 18.15
N ARG A 339 -35.88 4.36 18.20
CA ARG A 339 -35.89 5.14 19.46
C ARG A 339 -37.28 5.36 20.08
N ASP A 340 -38.36 5.04 19.37
CA ASP A 340 -39.75 5.13 19.84
C ASP A 340 -40.31 3.70 20.00
N ASP A 341 -40.56 3.29 21.25
CA ASP A 341 -41.07 1.97 21.69
C ASP A 341 -42.46 1.57 21.13
N ARG A 342 -42.94 2.17 20.04
CA ARG A 342 -44.30 1.92 19.53
C ARG A 342 -44.45 0.64 18.74
N ASN A 343 -43.37 0.08 18.19
CA ASN A 343 -43.38 -1.19 17.47
C ASN A 343 -42.20 -2.05 17.95
N GLY A 344 -42.42 -2.84 19.00
CA GLY A 344 -41.46 -3.85 19.43
C GLY A 344 -41.16 -4.83 18.28
N TYR A 345 -39.86 -5.01 17.99
CA TYR A 345 -39.29 -5.99 17.06
C TYR A 345 -39.35 -5.73 15.54
N THR A 346 -39.04 -4.52 15.08
CA THR A 346 -38.43 -4.38 13.74
C THR A 346 -36.91 -4.44 13.87
N MET A 347 -36.34 -5.66 13.80
CA MET A 347 -34.94 -5.78 13.37
C MET A 347 -34.84 -5.19 11.97
N LEU A 348 -33.82 -4.36 11.72
CA LEU A 348 -33.44 -3.97 10.37
C LEU A 348 -33.33 -5.24 9.50
N LEU A 349 -34.19 -5.38 8.50
CA LEU A 349 -34.13 -6.49 7.52
C LEU A 349 -32.94 -6.32 6.57
N ALA A 350 -32.37 -5.12 6.51
CA ALA A 350 -31.21 -4.78 5.71
C ALA A 350 -29.93 -5.46 6.23
N SER A 351 -29.07 -5.89 5.29
CA SER A 351 -27.81 -6.55 5.60
C SER A 351 -26.89 -5.64 6.43
N SER A 352 -26.29 -6.18 7.50
CA SER A 352 -25.24 -5.51 8.28
C SER A 352 -24.09 -5.02 7.40
N SER A 353 -23.79 -5.80 6.35
CA SER A 353 -22.70 -5.53 5.41
C SER A 353 -22.99 -4.30 4.56
N GLU A 354 -24.25 -4.04 4.22
CA GLU A 354 -24.64 -2.90 3.39
C GLU A 354 -24.63 -1.59 4.20
N ILE A 355 -25.14 -1.63 5.42
CA ILE A 355 -25.03 -0.52 6.39
C ILE A 355 -23.55 -0.20 6.65
N PHE A 356 -22.74 -1.23 6.87
CA PHE A 356 -21.32 -1.05 7.08
C PHE A 356 -20.59 -0.55 5.83
N ARG A 357 -20.99 -0.96 4.63
CA ARG A 357 -20.46 -0.42 3.36
C ARG A 357 -20.71 1.09 3.25
N ASN A 358 -21.89 1.54 3.66
CA ASN A 358 -22.29 2.95 3.58
C ASN A 358 -21.66 3.82 4.68
N CYS A 359 -21.60 3.32 5.92
CA CYS A 359 -21.11 4.08 7.07
C CYS A 359 -19.61 3.87 7.33
N ARG A 360 -19.02 2.78 6.81
CA ARG A 360 -17.63 2.33 6.97
C ARG A 360 -17.13 2.30 8.41
N GLY A 361 -18.03 2.07 9.36
CA GLY A 361 -17.73 2.09 10.79
C GLY A 361 -17.46 3.47 11.39
N ILE A 362 -17.83 4.57 10.70
CA ILE A 362 -17.78 5.92 11.27
C ILE A 362 -19.03 6.13 12.13
N PRO A 363 -18.91 6.34 13.45
CA PRO A 363 -20.07 6.43 14.36
C PRO A 363 -21.11 7.47 13.94
N GLU A 364 -20.66 8.61 13.45
CA GLU A 364 -21.56 9.71 13.11
C GLU A 364 -22.37 9.47 11.84
N MET A 365 -21.80 8.78 10.85
CA MET A 365 -22.52 8.34 9.66
C MET A 365 -23.61 7.33 10.04
N ALA A 366 -23.31 6.43 10.98
CA ALA A 366 -24.26 5.49 11.52
C ALA A 366 -25.40 6.19 12.29
N ILE A 367 -25.07 7.18 13.13
CA ILE A 367 -26.07 8.00 13.83
C ILE A 367 -26.96 8.74 12.83
N GLY A 368 -26.38 9.38 11.82
CA GLY A 368 -27.11 10.10 10.78
C GLY A 368 -28.06 9.18 9.99
N LEU A 369 -27.60 7.99 9.62
CA LEU A 369 -28.45 7.00 8.93
C LEU A 369 -29.59 6.54 9.83
N GLY A 370 -29.31 6.19 11.09
CA GLY A 370 -30.34 5.79 12.05
C GLY A 370 -31.38 6.90 12.29
N ASP A 371 -30.94 8.15 12.41
CA ASP A 371 -31.82 9.31 12.56
C ASP A 371 -32.69 9.56 11.33
N GLN A 372 -32.17 9.33 10.11
CA GLN A 372 -32.96 9.45 8.89
C GLN A 372 -33.99 8.34 8.78
N LEU A 373 -33.62 7.09 9.08
CA LEU A 373 -34.55 5.97 9.10
C LEU A 373 -35.66 6.20 10.13
N ARG A 374 -35.33 6.78 11.30
CA ARG A 374 -36.34 7.16 12.30
C ARG A 374 -37.36 8.17 11.76
N ARG A 375 -36.97 9.06 10.86
CA ARG A 375 -37.87 10.08 10.27
C ARG A 375 -38.73 9.51 9.15
N GLU A 376 -38.39 8.35 8.61
CA GLU A 376 -39.15 7.69 7.54
C GLU A 376 -40.19 6.75 8.14
N HIS A 377 -41.46 7.06 7.90
CA HIS A 377 -42.59 6.34 8.49
C HIS A 377 -42.94 5.04 7.73
N GLU A 378 -42.50 4.91 6.47
CA GLU A 378 -42.72 3.72 5.65
C GLU A 378 -41.49 2.80 5.66
N ILE A 379 -41.59 1.64 6.32
CA ILE A 379 -40.51 0.64 6.42
C ILE A 379 -40.05 0.15 5.05
N GLU A 380 -40.95 0.07 4.07
CA GLU A 380 -40.65 -0.35 2.69
C GLU A 380 -39.65 0.58 1.98
N LYS A 381 -39.55 1.85 2.40
CA LYS A 381 -38.57 2.81 1.87
C LYS A 381 -37.21 2.72 2.54
N TRP A 382 -37.08 2.00 3.66
CA TRP A 382 -35.81 1.92 4.40
C TRP A 382 -34.71 1.27 3.56
N ASP A 383 -35.02 0.21 2.82
CA ASP A 383 -34.06 -0.45 1.92
C ASP A 383 -33.62 0.47 0.77
N GLU A 384 -34.50 1.36 0.30
CA GLU A 384 -34.12 2.38 -0.69
C GLU A 384 -33.21 3.46 -0.06
N ILE A 385 -33.52 3.94 1.14
CA ILE A 385 -32.72 4.93 1.86
C ILE A 385 -31.33 4.38 2.17
N ILE A 386 -31.24 3.13 2.65
CA ILE A 386 -29.98 2.46 2.95
C ILE A 386 -29.18 2.30 1.65
N ARG A 387 -29.76 1.75 0.58
CA ARG A 387 -29.05 1.61 -0.72
C ARG A 387 -28.53 2.93 -1.26
N ASN A 388 -29.30 4.01 -1.12
CA ASN A 388 -28.98 5.32 -1.67
C ASN A 388 -28.29 6.28 -0.69
N TRP A 389 -27.98 5.85 0.55
CA TRP A 389 -27.45 6.72 1.61
C TRP A 389 -26.16 7.41 1.17
N GLY A 390 -25.19 6.66 0.65
CA GLY A 390 -23.89 7.19 0.24
C GLY A 390 -23.92 8.14 -0.98
N GLU A 391 -24.94 8.06 -1.83
CA GLU A 391 -25.04 8.84 -3.08
C GLU A 391 -26.00 10.04 -2.99
N ARG A 392 -27.11 9.92 -2.24
CA ARG A 392 -28.19 10.94 -2.20
C ARG A 392 -28.35 11.65 -0.86
N TYR A 393 -28.17 10.96 0.26
CA TYR A 393 -28.67 11.43 1.57
C TYR A 393 -27.59 11.68 2.63
N ALA A 394 -26.41 11.12 2.46
CA ALA A 394 -25.30 11.36 3.36
C ALA A 394 -24.79 12.82 3.31
N PHE A 395 -25.05 13.56 2.21
CA PHE A 395 -24.48 14.89 2.00
C PHE A 395 -25.40 15.94 1.34
N PRO A 396 -26.52 16.39 1.95
CA PRO A 396 -27.25 17.55 1.47
C PRO A 396 -26.36 18.82 1.56
N GLU A 397 -26.29 19.60 0.48
CA GLU A 397 -25.39 20.76 0.33
C GLU A 397 -25.55 21.87 1.39
N GLU A 398 -26.68 21.90 2.10
CA GLU A 398 -27.09 23.04 2.93
C GLU A 398 -26.89 22.86 4.45
N ARG A 399 -26.55 21.65 4.95
CA ARG A 399 -26.42 21.39 6.41
C ARG A 399 -25.31 20.41 6.82
N ASN A 400 -24.11 20.51 6.25
CA ASN A 400 -23.02 19.59 6.63
C ASN A 400 -21.99 20.19 7.59
N GLU A 401 -22.24 20.09 8.89
CA GLU A 401 -21.26 20.37 9.94
C GLU A 401 -19.99 19.48 9.80
N PHE A 402 -20.11 18.26 9.24
CA PHE A 402 -18.96 17.35 9.06
C PHE A 402 -18.03 17.74 7.91
N ILE A 403 -18.59 18.08 6.75
CA ILE A 403 -17.82 18.65 5.63
C ILE A 403 -17.15 19.94 6.07
N ASN A 404 -17.83 20.79 6.85
CA ASN A 404 -17.24 22.00 7.43
C ASN A 404 -16.05 21.67 8.35
N SER A 405 -16.13 20.60 9.14
CA SER A 405 -15.04 20.13 10.00
C SER A 405 -13.81 19.64 9.22
N MET A 406 -14.02 18.95 8.10
CA MET A 406 -12.94 18.51 7.21
C MET A 406 -12.39 19.67 6.36
N ARG A 407 -13.25 20.60 5.96
CA ARG A 407 -12.87 21.86 5.28
C ARG A 407 -11.98 22.73 6.17
N SER A 408 -12.28 22.77 7.47
CA SER A 408 -11.41 23.40 8.47
C SER A 408 -10.06 22.70 8.60
N SER A 409 -9.99 21.37 8.41
CA SER A 409 -8.71 20.66 8.37
C SER A 409 -7.93 20.95 7.09
N TYR A 410 -8.63 21.09 5.95
CA TYR A 410 -8.04 21.50 4.67
C TYR A 410 -7.49 22.93 4.71
N SER A 411 -8.22 23.89 5.29
CA SER A 411 -7.79 25.29 5.35
C SER A 411 -6.49 25.48 6.15
N ARG A 412 -6.20 24.58 7.09
CA ARG A 412 -4.95 24.55 7.89
C ARG A 412 -3.79 23.84 7.20
N LEU A 413 -4.01 23.17 6.08
CA LEU A 413 -2.90 22.58 5.34
C LEU A 413 -1.98 23.71 4.84
N PRO A 414 -0.66 23.51 4.89
CA PRO A 414 0.28 24.35 4.16
C PRO A 414 -0.22 24.58 2.73
N SER A 415 -0.13 25.82 2.24
CA SER A 415 -0.60 26.21 0.90
C SER A 415 -0.10 25.26 -0.20
N ILE A 416 1.11 24.73 -0.03
CA ILE A 416 1.73 23.81 -0.97
C ILE A 416 1.09 22.41 -1.03
N LEU A 417 0.43 21.95 0.04
CA LEU A 417 -0.24 20.64 0.07
C LEU A 417 -1.68 20.68 -0.42
N LYS A 418 -2.30 21.87 -0.39
CA LYS A 418 -3.70 22.10 -0.78
C LYS A 418 -4.01 21.59 -2.21
N PRO A 419 -3.23 21.94 -3.25
CA PRO A 419 -3.46 21.42 -4.60
C PRO A 419 -3.09 19.94 -4.75
N CYS A 420 -2.09 19.43 -4.02
CA CYS A 420 -1.80 17.99 -4.01
C CYS A 420 -3.02 17.16 -3.58
N LEU A 421 -3.72 17.61 -2.53
CA LEU A 421 -4.94 16.96 -2.05
C LEU A 421 -6.14 17.20 -2.98
N ALA A 422 -6.32 18.41 -3.51
CA ALA A 422 -7.40 18.72 -4.46
C ALA A 422 -7.27 17.89 -5.75
N TYR A 423 -6.05 17.69 -6.24
CA TYR A 423 -5.73 16.87 -7.40
C TYR A 423 -6.11 15.40 -7.21
N CYS A 424 -6.02 14.88 -5.98
CA CYS A 424 -6.39 13.50 -5.69
C CYS A 424 -7.88 13.18 -5.91
N SER A 425 -8.73 14.18 -6.17
CA SER A 425 -10.13 13.97 -6.57
C SER A 425 -10.29 13.20 -7.88
N ILE A 426 -9.29 13.21 -8.77
CA ILE A 426 -9.29 12.42 -10.01
C ILE A 426 -9.10 10.92 -9.74
N ILE A 427 -8.69 10.51 -8.55
CA ILE A 427 -8.51 9.10 -8.21
C ILE A 427 -9.89 8.50 -7.96
N PRO A 428 -10.28 7.39 -8.62
CA PRO A 428 -11.57 6.74 -8.37
C PRO A 428 -11.74 6.32 -6.90
N LYS A 429 -12.99 6.32 -6.43
CA LYS A 429 -13.32 5.93 -5.05
C LYS A 429 -12.85 4.49 -4.78
N ALA A 430 -12.37 4.25 -3.56
CA ALA A 430 -11.86 2.96 -3.10
C ALA A 430 -10.65 2.39 -3.87
N LEU A 431 -10.07 3.11 -4.85
CA LEU A 431 -8.83 2.69 -5.50
C LEU A 431 -7.68 2.69 -4.49
N GLN A 432 -6.96 1.57 -4.43
CA GLN A 432 -5.71 1.46 -3.69
C GLN A 432 -4.54 1.81 -4.61
N PHE A 433 -3.57 2.54 -4.08
CA PHE A 433 -2.42 2.98 -4.87
C PHE A 433 -1.11 3.01 -4.08
N GLU A 434 -0.02 2.95 -4.83
CA GLU A 434 1.36 3.05 -4.34
C GLU A 434 1.75 4.53 -4.12
N LYS A 435 2.61 4.81 -3.14
CA LYS A 435 3.05 6.18 -2.80
C LYS A 435 3.75 6.86 -3.99
N GLU A 436 4.59 6.11 -4.68
CA GLU A 436 5.42 6.59 -5.80
C GLU A 436 4.55 7.09 -6.96
N TRP A 437 3.41 6.44 -7.20
CA TRP A 437 2.49 6.78 -8.29
C TRP A 437 1.94 8.21 -8.14
N ILE A 438 1.41 8.57 -6.96
CA ILE A 438 0.83 9.90 -6.76
C ILE A 438 1.90 10.99 -6.69
N VAL A 439 3.08 10.68 -6.13
CA VAL A 439 4.21 11.61 -6.08
C VAL A 439 4.68 11.96 -7.49
N GLN A 440 4.81 10.97 -8.38
CA GLN A 440 5.19 11.21 -9.77
C GLN A 440 4.13 12.03 -10.54
N LEU A 441 2.84 11.86 -10.24
CA LEU A 441 1.80 12.71 -10.79
C LEU A 441 1.92 14.16 -10.29
N TRP A 442 2.20 14.38 -9.00
CA TRP A 442 2.47 15.72 -8.46
C TRP A 442 3.72 16.37 -9.06
N MET A 443 4.77 15.58 -9.34
CA MET A 443 5.95 16.04 -10.07
C MET A 443 5.58 16.51 -11.48
N ALA A 444 4.78 15.72 -12.21
CA ALA A 444 4.35 16.05 -13.56
C ALA A 444 3.56 17.36 -13.65
N GLN A 445 2.81 17.69 -12.59
CA GLN A 445 2.06 18.95 -12.49
C GLN A 445 2.88 20.11 -11.90
N ASN A 446 4.15 19.89 -11.51
CA ASN A 446 5.01 20.85 -10.81
C ASN A 446 4.42 21.34 -9.46
N PHE A 447 3.72 20.48 -8.72
CA PHE A 447 3.20 20.83 -7.39
C PHE A 447 4.26 20.80 -6.28
N ILE A 448 5.39 20.13 -6.54
CA ILE A 448 6.48 20.00 -5.58
C ILE A 448 7.47 21.16 -5.77
N ALA A 449 7.69 21.96 -4.74
CA ALA A 449 8.67 23.02 -4.79
C ALA A 449 10.09 22.44 -4.77
N LYS A 450 10.95 22.97 -5.66
CA LYS A 450 12.38 22.64 -5.68
C LYS A 450 13.12 23.58 -4.73
N GLU A 451 13.27 23.16 -3.47
CA GLU A 451 14.18 23.81 -2.51
C GLU A 451 15.61 23.31 -2.74
N SER A 452 16.64 24.11 -2.41
CA SER A 452 18.02 23.86 -2.85
C SER A 452 18.61 22.56 -2.29
N GLU A 453 19.37 21.85 -3.15
CA GLU A 453 20.12 20.59 -2.96
C GLU A 453 19.33 19.30 -2.68
N GLN A 454 18.04 19.36 -2.33
CA GLN A 454 17.22 18.16 -2.15
C GLN A 454 16.59 17.65 -3.47
N ARG A 455 16.39 16.33 -3.55
CA ARG A 455 15.74 15.69 -4.70
C ARG A 455 14.23 15.91 -4.64
N VAL A 456 13.61 16.15 -5.79
CA VAL A 456 12.16 16.42 -5.88
C VAL A 456 11.33 15.25 -5.37
N GLU A 457 11.80 14.02 -5.57
CA GLU A 457 11.19 12.79 -5.06
C GLU A 457 11.15 12.77 -3.52
N ASP A 458 12.22 13.22 -2.86
CA ASP A 458 12.31 13.22 -1.39
C ASP A 458 11.35 14.26 -0.79
N THR A 459 11.27 15.45 -1.41
CA THR A 459 10.29 16.49 -1.04
C THR A 459 8.86 16.01 -1.28
N GLY A 460 8.58 15.40 -2.42
CA GLY A 460 7.26 14.83 -2.73
C GLY A 460 6.86 13.70 -1.78
N ASN A 461 7.82 12.84 -1.41
CA ASN A 461 7.63 11.79 -0.41
C ASN A 461 7.28 12.38 0.96
N THR A 462 7.91 13.50 1.33
CA THR A 462 7.62 14.22 2.58
C THR A 462 6.23 14.85 2.55
N TYR A 463 5.81 15.44 1.42
CA TYR A 463 4.46 15.97 1.26
C TYR A 463 3.40 14.87 1.40
N PHE A 464 3.67 13.70 0.83
CA PHE A 464 2.81 12.54 0.97
C PHE A 464 2.73 12.07 2.43
N ASP A 465 3.87 11.95 3.11
CA ASP A 465 3.93 11.52 4.52
C ASP A 465 3.17 12.49 5.43
N TRP A 466 3.27 13.80 5.18
CA TRP A 466 2.50 14.83 5.88
C TRP A 466 0.98 14.68 5.73
N LEU A 467 0.49 14.21 4.58
CA LEU A 467 -0.93 13.92 4.36
C LEU A 467 -1.36 12.63 5.09
N VAL A 468 -0.50 11.60 5.12
CA VAL A 468 -0.72 10.37 5.89
C VAL A 468 -0.78 10.68 7.39
N GLU A 469 0.17 11.46 7.91
CA GLU A 469 0.27 11.82 9.33
C GLU A 469 -0.92 12.64 9.84
N ARG A 470 -1.56 13.41 8.94
CA ARG A 470 -2.78 14.18 9.20
C ARG A 470 -4.06 13.39 8.90
N SER A 471 -3.95 12.08 8.63
CA SER A 471 -5.05 11.16 8.35
C SER A 471 -5.86 11.51 7.10
N PHE A 472 -5.28 12.23 6.13
CA PHE A 472 -5.91 12.43 4.81
C PHE A 472 -5.78 11.19 3.93
N PHE A 473 -4.72 10.39 4.12
CA PHE A 473 -4.55 9.08 3.50
C PHE A 473 -4.53 7.98 4.55
N GLN A 474 -5.16 6.85 4.23
CA GLN A 474 -5.18 5.66 5.08
C GLN A 474 -4.14 4.66 4.60
N ARG A 475 -3.33 4.15 5.54
CA ARG A 475 -2.29 3.15 5.27
C ARG A 475 -2.88 1.75 5.43
N MET A 476 -2.79 0.94 4.39
CA MET A 476 -3.21 -0.46 4.37
C MET A 476 -1.97 -1.36 4.30
N ARG A 477 -1.97 -2.48 5.05
CA ARG A 477 -0.89 -3.47 5.01
C ARG A 477 -1.24 -4.56 4.00
N ILE A 478 -0.32 -4.86 3.09
CA ILE A 478 -0.47 -5.95 2.12
C ILE A 478 0.42 -7.12 2.56
N GLY A 479 -0.18 -8.27 2.81
CA GLY A 479 0.51 -9.57 2.83
C GLY A 479 1.66 -9.74 3.84
N LEU A 480 2.41 -10.84 3.67
CA LEU A 480 3.48 -11.30 4.56
C LEU A 480 4.81 -10.54 4.40
N ASN A 481 4.96 -9.72 3.35
CA ASN A 481 6.15 -8.89 3.12
C ASN A 481 6.08 -7.61 3.96
N ARG A 482 7.08 -7.39 4.82
CA ARG A 482 7.02 -6.40 5.90
C ARG A 482 7.12 -4.92 5.45
N ASP A 483 7.42 -4.64 4.17
CA ASP A 483 7.86 -3.31 3.72
C ASP A 483 7.00 -2.65 2.62
N SER A 484 5.98 -3.30 2.03
CA SER A 484 5.10 -2.67 1.02
C SER A 484 3.73 -2.27 1.59
N TYR A 485 3.36 -1.00 1.41
CA TYR A 485 2.08 -0.45 1.86
C TYR A 485 1.30 0.09 0.67
N GLU A 486 0.01 -0.24 0.62
CA GLU A 486 -0.93 0.46 -0.25
C GLU A 486 -1.65 1.53 0.56
N TYR A 487 -2.06 2.57 -0.14
CA TYR A 487 -2.77 3.70 0.44
C TYR A 487 -4.13 3.85 -0.22
N SER A 488 -5.09 4.33 0.57
CA SER A 488 -6.41 4.69 0.07
C SER A 488 -6.79 6.07 0.59
N ILE A 489 -7.64 6.76 -0.16
CA ILE A 489 -8.23 8.03 0.27
C ILE A 489 -9.58 7.71 0.90
N PRO A 490 -9.80 8.07 2.18
CA PRO A 490 -11.12 7.94 2.78
C PRO A 490 -12.17 8.71 1.95
N ASP A 491 -13.32 8.12 1.71
CA ASP A 491 -14.36 8.69 0.84
C ASP A 491 -14.74 10.13 1.20
N MET A 492 -14.72 10.46 2.49
CA MET A 492 -14.98 11.83 2.96
C MET A 492 -13.93 12.81 2.45
N VAL A 493 -12.66 12.43 2.55
CA VAL A 493 -11.54 13.24 2.06
C VAL A 493 -11.65 13.39 0.54
N HIS A 494 -12.03 12.31 -0.15
CA HIS A 494 -12.27 12.32 -1.58
C HIS A 494 -13.40 13.29 -1.98
N GLN A 495 -14.53 13.29 -1.26
CA GLN A 495 -15.62 14.24 -1.50
C GLN A 495 -15.22 15.69 -1.26
N VAL A 496 -14.50 15.96 -0.16
CA VAL A 496 -13.96 17.30 0.12
C VAL A 496 -13.00 17.72 -0.99
N ALA A 497 -12.12 16.83 -1.45
CA ALA A 497 -11.24 17.09 -2.59
C ALA A 497 -12.04 17.37 -3.88
N LYS A 498 -13.15 16.67 -4.13
CA LYS A 498 -14.05 16.93 -5.27
C LYS A 498 -14.74 18.29 -5.19
N GLN A 499 -15.20 18.69 -4.00
CA GLN A 499 -15.81 20.01 -3.79
C GLN A 499 -14.79 21.15 -3.94
N ILE A 500 -13.53 20.91 -3.54
CA ILE A 500 -12.45 21.90 -3.62
C ILE A 500 -11.80 21.93 -5.01
N SER A 501 -11.86 20.86 -5.80
CA SER A 501 -11.33 20.89 -7.17
C SER A 501 -12.33 21.48 -8.19
N ALA A 502 -13.58 21.72 -7.78
CA ALA A 502 -14.66 22.25 -8.62
C ALA A 502 -14.74 21.55 -9.98
N GLU A 503 -14.66 22.31 -11.08
CA GLU A 503 -14.77 21.79 -12.46
C GLU A 503 -13.41 21.41 -13.07
N GLU A 504 -12.29 21.68 -12.37
CA GLU A 504 -10.94 21.43 -12.89
C GLU A 504 -10.58 19.95 -12.88
N CYS A 505 -11.05 19.20 -11.88
CA CYS A 505 -10.84 17.75 -11.77
C CYS A 505 -12.14 16.99 -12.03
N CYS A 506 -12.08 15.97 -12.89
CA CYS A 506 -13.23 15.14 -13.24
C CYS A 506 -12.88 13.65 -13.17
N VAL A 507 -13.86 12.84 -12.77
CA VAL A 507 -13.83 11.37 -12.91
C VAL A 507 -14.99 11.02 -13.84
N PHE A 508 -14.67 10.56 -15.04
CA PHE A 508 -15.62 10.16 -16.07
C PHE A 508 -15.86 8.65 -15.99
N ASP A 509 -17.08 8.29 -15.62
CA ASP A 509 -17.57 6.91 -15.60
C ASP A 509 -18.25 6.64 -16.95
N VAL A 510 -17.68 5.74 -17.77
CA VAL A 510 -18.11 5.53 -19.17
C VAL A 510 -19.56 5.05 -19.26
N ASP A 511 -20.07 4.41 -18.21
CA ASP A 511 -21.45 3.92 -18.15
C ASP A 511 -22.47 5.00 -17.77
N LYS A 512 -22.01 6.22 -17.44
CA LYS A 512 -22.87 7.34 -17.02
C LYS A 512 -22.76 8.51 -17.97
N PRO A 513 -23.89 9.19 -18.29
CA PRO A 513 -23.85 10.41 -19.09
C PRO A 513 -23.05 11.48 -18.36
N CYS A 514 -22.01 12.02 -19.01
CA CYS A 514 -21.15 13.05 -18.43
C CYS A 514 -21.18 14.32 -19.28
N ASN A 515 -21.45 15.46 -18.64
CA ASN A 515 -21.25 16.77 -19.25
C ASN A 515 -19.80 17.20 -19.00
N LEU A 516 -18.92 16.96 -19.96
CA LEU A 516 -17.53 17.42 -19.89
C LEU A 516 -17.46 18.95 -19.98
N SER A 517 -16.94 19.59 -18.93
CA SER A 517 -16.72 21.03 -18.93
C SER A 517 -15.46 21.38 -19.72
N LYS A 518 -15.49 22.51 -20.44
CA LYS A 518 -14.30 23.03 -21.15
C LYS A 518 -13.21 23.51 -20.18
N THR A 519 -13.56 23.74 -18.91
CA THR A 519 -12.64 24.18 -17.85
C THR A 519 -11.85 23.02 -17.23
N THR A 520 -12.22 21.76 -17.49
CA THR A 520 -11.55 20.58 -16.93
C THR A 520 -10.09 20.49 -17.36
N LYS A 521 -9.20 20.39 -16.38
CA LYS A 521 -7.73 20.29 -16.54
C LYS A 521 -7.21 18.90 -16.21
N HIS A 522 -7.87 18.17 -15.31
CA HIS A 522 -7.41 16.86 -14.85
C HIS A 522 -8.58 15.88 -14.90
N MET A 523 -8.35 14.73 -15.53
CA MET A 523 -9.41 13.75 -15.74
C MET A 523 -8.92 12.32 -15.49
N SER A 524 -9.79 11.50 -14.91
CA SER A 524 -9.69 10.04 -15.02
C SER A 524 -10.92 9.47 -15.73
N ILE A 525 -10.71 8.38 -16.46
CA ILE A 525 -11.75 7.56 -17.07
C ILE A 525 -11.80 6.25 -16.31
N VAL A 526 -13.01 5.81 -15.93
CA VAL A 526 -13.25 4.53 -15.28
C VAL A 526 -14.04 3.62 -16.21
N PHE A 527 -13.48 2.44 -16.50
CA PHE A 527 -14.18 1.36 -17.20
C PHE A 527 -14.72 0.34 -16.18
N THR A 528 -15.98 -0.08 -16.32
CA THR A 528 -16.55 -1.20 -15.54
C THR A 528 -16.50 -2.51 -16.33
N SER A 529 -16.58 -3.66 -15.65
CA SER A 529 -16.53 -5.00 -16.26
C SER A 529 -17.65 -5.27 -17.27
N ASP A 530 -18.77 -4.58 -17.15
CA ASP A 530 -20.00 -4.86 -17.88
C ASP A 530 -20.21 -3.89 -19.08
N GLY A 531 -19.38 -2.84 -19.16
CA GLY A 531 -19.55 -1.68 -20.05
C GLY A 531 -19.02 -1.82 -21.49
N LEU A 532 -18.64 -3.01 -21.95
CA LEU A 532 -18.13 -3.22 -23.33
C LEU A 532 -19.23 -3.39 -24.38
N SER A 533 -20.50 -3.13 -24.03
CA SER A 533 -21.61 -3.14 -24.98
C SER A 533 -21.83 -1.80 -25.71
N HIS A 534 -21.02 -0.76 -25.45
CA HIS A 534 -21.36 0.59 -25.92
C HIS A 534 -20.94 0.91 -27.36
N THR A 535 -21.86 1.59 -28.04
CA THR A 535 -21.84 2.10 -29.42
C THR A 535 -21.09 3.44 -29.57
N HIS A 536 -20.46 3.97 -28.50
CA HIS A 536 -19.80 5.28 -28.47
C HIS A 536 -18.38 5.20 -27.88
N ASP A 537 -17.41 5.80 -28.58
CA ASP A 537 -16.00 5.86 -28.16
C ASP A 537 -15.75 7.08 -27.24
N PRO A 538 -15.39 6.89 -25.95
CA PRO A 538 -15.20 7.97 -25.00
C PRO A 538 -14.07 8.94 -25.39
N PHE A 539 -13.10 8.51 -26.21
CA PHE A 539 -12.00 9.37 -26.66
C PHE A 539 -12.46 10.47 -27.63
N THR A 540 -13.61 10.30 -28.29
CA THR A 540 -14.19 11.32 -29.17
C THR A 540 -14.69 12.54 -28.39
N GLU A 541 -15.31 12.33 -27.24
CA GLU A 541 -15.79 13.41 -26.37
C GLU A 541 -14.61 14.15 -25.74
N ILE A 542 -13.58 13.42 -25.30
CA ILE A 542 -12.38 13.95 -24.67
C ILE A 542 -11.58 14.87 -25.61
N CYS A 543 -11.62 14.63 -26.92
CA CYS A 543 -10.98 15.51 -27.91
C CYS A 543 -11.48 16.97 -27.84
N HIS A 544 -12.66 17.22 -27.27
CA HIS A 544 -13.19 18.58 -27.07
C HIS A 544 -12.54 19.31 -25.88
N CYS A 545 -11.88 18.59 -24.96
CA CYS A 545 -11.20 19.12 -23.79
C CYS A 545 -9.75 19.54 -24.10
N LYS A 546 -9.56 20.53 -24.99
CA LYS A 546 -8.24 21.00 -25.44
C LYS A 546 -7.33 21.56 -24.32
N GLY A 547 -7.91 21.85 -23.14
CA GLY A 547 -7.23 22.39 -21.96
C GLY A 547 -6.67 21.33 -21.00
N LEU A 548 -6.72 20.04 -21.34
CA LEU A 548 -6.42 18.94 -20.43
C LEU A 548 -4.91 18.78 -20.16
N TYR A 549 -4.52 18.68 -18.89
CA TYR A 549 -3.17 18.42 -18.39
C TYR A 549 -2.98 16.99 -17.88
N THR A 550 -4.03 16.34 -17.39
CA THR A 550 -3.95 14.94 -16.93
C THR A 550 -5.05 14.09 -17.56
N LEU A 551 -4.67 12.92 -18.07
CA LEU A 551 -5.59 11.86 -18.48
C LEU A 551 -5.14 10.53 -17.85
N LEU A 552 -5.94 10.00 -16.93
CA LEU A 552 -5.73 8.67 -16.33
C LEU A 552 -6.80 7.71 -16.85
N VAL A 553 -6.39 6.55 -17.36
CA VAL A 553 -7.32 5.49 -17.73
C VAL A 553 -7.24 4.37 -16.69
N ILE A 554 -8.34 4.14 -15.98
CA ILE A 554 -8.38 3.27 -14.80
C ILE A 554 -9.56 2.28 -14.92
N GLY A 555 -9.41 1.06 -14.42
CA GLY A 555 -10.51 0.10 -14.26
C GLY A 555 -10.77 -0.79 -15.49
N GLY A 556 -11.64 -1.78 -15.29
CA GLY A 556 -12.05 -2.78 -16.26
C GLY A 556 -11.06 -3.95 -16.40
N ASP A 557 -11.55 -5.09 -16.87
CA ASP A 557 -10.71 -6.20 -17.34
C ASP A 557 -10.10 -5.85 -18.72
N LEU A 558 -9.52 -4.63 -18.83
CA LEU A 558 -8.95 -4.06 -20.04
C LEU A 558 -7.76 -4.86 -20.56
N ILE A 559 -7.23 -5.79 -19.77
CA ILE A 559 -6.24 -6.78 -20.19
C ILE A 559 -6.84 -7.70 -21.27
N ASN A 560 -8.13 -8.00 -21.18
CA ASN A 560 -8.83 -8.88 -22.12
C ASN A 560 -9.32 -8.18 -23.39
N TYR A 561 -9.38 -6.83 -23.42
CA TYR A 561 -9.95 -6.08 -24.54
C TYR A 561 -8.98 -5.02 -25.10
N PRO A 562 -8.62 -5.09 -26.39
CA PRO A 562 -7.62 -4.20 -26.96
C PRO A 562 -8.13 -2.74 -27.00
N LEU A 563 -7.42 -1.84 -26.32
CA LEU A 563 -7.72 -0.41 -26.36
C LEU A 563 -7.21 0.18 -27.68
N LYS A 564 -8.12 0.68 -28.52
CA LYS A 564 -7.76 1.44 -29.74
C LYS A 564 -7.78 2.94 -29.43
N LEU A 565 -6.60 3.53 -29.32
CA LEU A 565 -6.47 4.99 -29.23
C LEU A 565 -6.72 5.62 -30.61
N LEU A 566 -7.55 6.67 -30.67
CA LEU A 566 -7.76 7.44 -31.89
C LEU A 566 -6.46 8.10 -32.34
N HIS A 567 -6.13 7.99 -33.62
CA HIS A 567 -4.91 8.54 -34.19
C HIS A 567 -4.80 10.06 -34.02
N ASN A 568 -5.89 10.80 -33.88
CA ASN A 568 -5.90 12.26 -33.70
C ASN A 568 -6.00 12.71 -32.23
N LEU A 569 -6.11 11.78 -31.27
CA LEU A 569 -6.32 12.11 -29.85
C LEU A 569 -5.23 13.05 -29.32
N PHE A 570 -3.96 12.74 -29.62
CA PHE A 570 -2.83 13.52 -29.14
C PHE A 570 -2.66 14.86 -29.86
N ASP A 571 -3.24 15.03 -31.05
CA ASP A 571 -3.26 16.33 -31.74
C ASP A 571 -4.25 17.29 -31.05
N CYS A 572 -5.35 16.76 -30.50
CA CYS A 572 -6.33 17.54 -29.75
C CYS A 572 -5.87 17.90 -28.33
N LEU A 573 -5.05 17.05 -27.70
CA LEU A 573 -4.63 17.16 -26.30
C LEU A 573 -3.21 17.74 -26.13
N GLY A 574 -2.86 18.76 -26.92
CA GLY A 574 -1.49 19.31 -26.95
C GLY A 574 -0.94 19.84 -25.62
N LYS A 575 -1.79 20.12 -24.63
CA LYS A 575 -1.40 20.64 -23.30
C LYS A 575 -1.16 19.54 -22.24
N LEU A 576 -1.25 18.27 -22.62
CA LEU A 576 -1.14 17.15 -21.69
C LEU A 576 0.24 17.06 -21.03
N ARG A 577 0.25 16.90 -19.70
CA ARG A 577 1.44 16.78 -18.84
C ARG A 577 1.58 15.38 -18.25
N ALA A 578 0.46 14.70 -17.97
CA ALA A 578 0.44 13.34 -17.45
C ALA A 578 -0.56 12.46 -18.21
N LEU A 579 -0.07 11.31 -18.70
CA LEU A 579 -0.85 10.28 -19.37
C LEU A 579 -0.60 8.94 -18.70
N ASP A 580 -1.65 8.33 -18.15
CA ASP A 580 -1.59 6.98 -17.57
C ASP A 580 -2.52 6.05 -18.35
N LEU A 581 -1.92 5.04 -18.99
CA LEU A 581 -2.59 3.98 -19.75
C LEU A 581 -2.23 2.61 -19.16
N SER A 582 -1.94 2.55 -17.86
CA SER A 582 -1.64 1.29 -17.17
C SER A 582 -2.78 0.28 -17.34
N TYR A 583 -2.44 -1.00 -17.35
CA TYR A 583 -3.38 -2.13 -17.41
C TYR A 583 -4.30 -2.13 -18.64
N CYS A 584 -4.04 -1.27 -19.63
CA CYS A 584 -4.72 -1.30 -20.92
C CYS A 584 -4.07 -2.37 -21.82
N ASN A 585 -4.86 -3.18 -22.52
CA ASN A 585 -4.34 -4.06 -23.57
C ASN A 585 -3.95 -3.24 -24.81
N LEU A 586 -2.83 -2.54 -24.70
CA LEU A 586 -2.25 -1.66 -25.72
C LEU A 586 -1.01 -2.34 -26.32
N GLY A 587 -1.09 -2.72 -27.59
CA GLY A 587 0.04 -3.35 -28.31
C GLY A 587 1.01 -2.35 -28.97
N LEU A 588 0.51 -1.18 -29.36
CA LEU A 588 1.25 -0.12 -30.05
C LEU A 588 0.78 1.25 -29.56
N LEU A 589 1.72 2.19 -29.40
CA LEU A 589 1.42 3.59 -29.11
C LEU A 589 1.51 4.42 -30.41
N PRO A 590 0.54 5.29 -30.72
CA PRO A 590 0.57 6.12 -31.93
C PRO A 590 1.81 7.02 -32.06
N ASP A 591 2.33 7.16 -33.29
CA ASP A 591 3.53 7.97 -33.59
C ASP A 591 3.33 9.46 -33.29
N ASN A 592 2.12 10.01 -33.26
CA ASN A 592 1.90 11.41 -32.92
C ASN A 592 1.97 11.72 -31.41
N ILE A 593 2.29 10.75 -30.55
CA ILE A 593 2.60 11.02 -29.13
C ILE A 593 3.68 12.10 -28.99
N GLY A 594 4.64 12.17 -29.92
CA GLY A 594 5.70 13.18 -29.94
C GLY A 594 5.22 14.62 -30.15
N CYS A 595 3.93 14.85 -30.47
CA CYS A 595 3.32 16.17 -30.50
C CYS A 595 3.07 16.74 -29.09
N LEU A 596 3.00 15.89 -28.05
CA LEU A 596 2.70 16.28 -26.67
C LEU A 596 3.92 16.89 -25.94
N LYS A 597 4.41 18.04 -26.40
CA LYS A 597 5.65 18.67 -25.90
C LYS A 597 5.68 18.95 -24.39
N HIS A 598 4.52 19.07 -23.76
CA HIS A 598 4.36 19.33 -22.32
C HIS A 598 4.37 18.06 -21.46
N LEU A 599 4.39 16.87 -22.07
CA LEU A 599 4.28 15.61 -21.36
C LEU A 599 5.50 15.38 -20.46
N ARG A 600 5.24 15.19 -19.16
CA ARG A 600 6.22 14.88 -18.12
C ARG A 600 6.06 13.46 -17.56
N TYR A 601 4.86 12.89 -17.63
CA TYR A 601 4.56 11.56 -17.11
C TYR A 601 3.84 10.73 -18.16
N LEU A 602 4.43 9.58 -18.51
CA LEU A 602 3.83 8.55 -19.34
C LEU A 602 3.95 7.21 -18.62
N GLN A 603 2.81 6.60 -18.30
CA GLN A 603 2.76 5.30 -17.64
C GLN A 603 2.04 4.28 -18.50
N LEU A 604 2.71 3.14 -18.71
CA LEU A 604 2.28 2.03 -19.55
C LEU A 604 2.41 0.69 -18.80
N ARG A 605 2.35 0.71 -17.45
CA ARG A 605 2.52 -0.48 -16.61
C ARG A 605 1.52 -1.58 -16.99
N ASN A 606 1.98 -2.83 -17.00
CA ASN A 606 1.18 -4.02 -17.36
C ASN A 606 0.44 -3.87 -18.71
N THR A 607 1.09 -3.29 -19.72
CA THR A 607 0.57 -3.25 -21.10
C THR A 607 1.28 -4.27 -21.99
N ASN A 608 0.68 -4.60 -23.13
CA ASN A 608 1.22 -5.56 -24.11
C ASN A 608 2.13 -4.89 -25.18
N ILE A 609 2.71 -3.73 -24.85
CA ILE A 609 3.45 -2.92 -25.81
C ILE A 609 4.73 -3.63 -26.27
N GLN A 610 4.93 -3.69 -27.59
CA GLN A 610 6.10 -4.38 -28.17
C GLN A 610 7.25 -3.44 -28.51
N GLU A 611 6.94 -2.26 -29.04
CA GLU A 611 7.90 -1.21 -29.40
C GLU A 611 7.30 0.16 -29.08
N LEU A 612 8.14 1.10 -28.65
CA LEU A 612 7.77 2.51 -28.49
C LEU A 612 8.03 3.29 -29.79
N PRO A 613 7.16 4.24 -30.17
CA PRO A 613 7.35 5.06 -31.36
C PRO A 613 8.60 5.94 -31.21
N LYS A 614 9.34 6.15 -32.30
CA LYS A 614 10.58 6.97 -32.29
C LYS A 614 10.32 8.40 -31.84
N SER A 615 9.12 8.90 -32.13
CA SER A 615 8.67 10.25 -31.78
C SER A 615 8.60 10.52 -30.27
N ILE A 616 8.59 9.48 -29.42
CA ILE A 616 8.66 9.66 -27.96
C ILE A 616 9.92 10.43 -27.54
N CYS A 617 11.00 10.35 -28.32
CA CYS A 617 12.25 11.09 -28.08
C CYS A 617 12.12 12.60 -28.32
N ASN A 618 10.99 13.08 -28.88
CA ASN A 618 10.66 14.51 -28.99
C ASN A 618 10.08 15.08 -27.68
N LEU A 619 9.77 14.22 -26.70
CA LEU A 619 9.20 14.62 -25.41
C LEU A 619 10.30 15.06 -24.43
N HIS A 620 10.93 16.21 -24.71
CA HIS A 620 12.11 16.67 -23.97
C HIS A 620 11.88 16.97 -22.48
N ASN A 621 10.61 17.18 -22.09
CA ASN A 621 10.20 17.42 -20.72
C ASN A 621 9.80 16.13 -19.96
N LEU A 622 9.89 14.96 -20.61
CA LEU A 622 9.47 13.70 -20.00
C LEU A 622 10.35 13.37 -18.78
N GLN A 623 9.72 13.27 -17.61
CA GLN A 623 10.34 12.94 -16.32
C GLN A 623 10.13 11.48 -15.94
N THR A 624 8.97 10.91 -16.28
CA THR A 624 8.62 9.52 -15.97
C THR A 624 8.19 8.78 -17.23
N LEU A 625 8.87 7.68 -17.51
CA LEU A 625 8.47 6.65 -18.47
C LEU A 625 8.34 5.32 -17.73
N GLY A 626 7.10 4.97 -17.37
CA GLY A 626 6.78 3.74 -16.67
C GLY A 626 6.43 2.61 -17.62
N LEU A 627 7.18 1.52 -17.57
CA LEU A 627 7.06 0.31 -18.41
C LEU A 627 7.09 -0.97 -17.56
N ARG A 628 6.75 -0.84 -16.28
CA ARG A 628 6.73 -1.96 -15.33
C ARG A 628 5.83 -3.08 -15.85
N ASN A 629 6.31 -4.32 -15.81
CA ASN A 629 5.60 -5.51 -16.29
C ASN A 629 5.17 -5.43 -17.77
N CYS A 630 5.87 -4.65 -18.61
CA CYS A 630 5.72 -4.71 -20.07
C CYS A 630 6.52 -5.89 -20.61
N PHE A 631 6.03 -7.11 -20.39
CA PHE A 631 6.77 -8.34 -20.69
C PHE A 631 7.15 -8.46 -22.17
N LEU A 632 6.32 -7.95 -23.10
CA LEU A 632 6.52 -8.06 -24.55
C LEU A 632 7.42 -6.99 -25.19
N LEU A 633 7.96 -6.05 -24.40
CA LEU A 633 8.75 -4.93 -24.92
C LEU A 633 10.10 -5.41 -25.48
N LYS A 634 10.32 -5.22 -26.78
CA LYS A 634 11.51 -5.71 -27.51
C LYS A 634 12.68 -4.74 -27.52
N LYS A 635 12.40 -3.44 -27.63
CA LYS A 635 13.40 -2.38 -27.81
C LYS A 635 12.90 -1.05 -27.27
N LEU A 636 13.83 -0.25 -26.74
CA LEU A 636 13.64 1.18 -26.53
C LEU A 636 14.14 1.97 -27.76
N PRO A 637 13.61 3.17 -28.03
CA PRO A 637 14.03 4.02 -29.16
C PRO A 637 15.51 4.41 -29.09
N LYS A 638 16.17 4.55 -30.25
CA LYS A 638 17.62 4.82 -30.31
C LYS A 638 17.99 6.20 -29.74
N GLU A 639 17.15 7.21 -29.93
CA GLU A 639 17.39 8.57 -29.45
C GLU A 639 16.93 8.81 -27.99
N THR A 640 16.81 7.78 -27.15
CA THR A 640 16.39 7.91 -25.73
C THR A 640 17.24 8.91 -24.94
N ARG A 641 18.51 9.09 -25.31
CA ARG A 641 19.40 10.14 -24.77
C ARG A 641 18.87 11.58 -24.89
N CYS A 642 17.90 11.82 -25.77
CA CYS A 642 17.27 13.13 -25.96
C CYS A 642 16.27 13.49 -24.84
N LEU A 643 15.93 12.53 -23.98
CA LEU A 643 15.05 12.72 -22.82
C LEU A 643 15.85 13.19 -21.60
N GLN A 644 16.52 14.34 -21.70
CA GLN A 644 17.45 14.82 -20.66
C GLN A 644 16.79 15.09 -19.30
N GLN A 645 15.48 15.33 -19.27
CA GLN A 645 14.72 15.54 -18.03
C GLN A 645 14.21 14.24 -17.39
N LEU A 646 14.53 13.07 -17.98
CA LEU A 646 14.04 11.78 -17.52
C LEU A 646 14.65 11.41 -16.17
N ARG A 647 13.79 11.18 -15.18
CA ARG A 647 14.12 10.81 -13.80
C ARG A 647 13.73 9.38 -13.49
N HIS A 648 12.68 8.86 -14.12
CA HIS A 648 12.19 7.50 -13.89
C HIS A 648 12.02 6.74 -15.20
N LEU A 649 12.81 5.68 -15.36
CA LEU A 649 12.64 4.65 -16.38
C LEU A 649 12.41 3.30 -15.69
N ASP A 650 11.14 2.97 -15.45
CA ASP A 650 10.80 1.73 -14.74
C ASP A 650 10.54 0.59 -15.72
N LEU A 651 11.43 -0.40 -15.72
CA LEU A 651 11.44 -1.60 -16.56
C LEU A 651 11.32 -2.90 -15.73
N HIS A 652 10.84 -2.80 -14.47
CA HIS A 652 10.79 -3.93 -13.54
C HIS A 652 9.80 -5.01 -14.03
N LEU A 653 10.12 -6.28 -13.78
CA LEU A 653 9.25 -7.42 -14.09
C LEU A 653 8.98 -8.24 -12.83
N ASP A 654 7.71 -8.36 -12.45
CA ASP A 654 7.24 -9.18 -11.32
C ASP A 654 6.89 -10.60 -11.80
N TYR A 655 7.80 -11.54 -11.62
CA TYR A 655 7.66 -12.92 -12.07
C TYR A 655 6.65 -13.73 -11.24
N LEU A 656 6.25 -13.27 -10.05
CA LEU A 656 5.30 -13.99 -9.19
C LEU A 656 3.85 -13.87 -9.66
N ARG A 657 3.54 -12.91 -10.55
CA ARG A 657 2.20 -12.75 -11.15
C ARG A 657 1.95 -13.65 -12.36
N LEU A 658 2.96 -14.37 -12.85
CA LEU A 658 2.85 -15.30 -13.96
C LEU A 658 2.61 -16.72 -13.42
N ASN A 659 1.36 -17.18 -13.44
CA ASN A 659 1.00 -18.61 -13.31
C ASN A 659 1.43 -19.37 -14.57
N VAL A 660 2.73 -19.47 -14.84
CA VAL A 660 3.24 -20.21 -15.98
C VAL A 660 4.14 -21.33 -15.50
N ASN A 661 3.61 -22.55 -15.54
CA ASN A 661 4.30 -23.82 -15.41
C ASN A 661 5.21 -24.10 -16.63
N GLN A 662 6.03 -23.12 -17.03
CA GLN A 662 7.08 -23.33 -18.01
C GLN A 662 8.38 -22.85 -17.39
N THR A 663 9.29 -23.81 -17.26
CA THR A 663 10.74 -23.61 -17.32
C THR A 663 11.07 -22.28 -17.99
N THR A 664 11.64 -21.35 -17.23
CA THR A 664 12.11 -20.04 -17.68
C THR A 664 13.28 -20.22 -18.66
N GLN A 665 12.99 -20.73 -19.85
CA GLN A 665 13.77 -20.65 -21.08
C GLN A 665 13.22 -19.48 -21.88
N SER A 666 13.57 -18.27 -21.46
CA SER A 666 13.66 -17.08 -22.30
C SER A 666 13.93 -15.91 -21.36
N CYS A 667 15.20 -15.68 -21.04
CA CYS A 667 15.63 -14.33 -20.72
C CYS A 667 15.03 -13.37 -21.76
N ASP A 668 14.10 -12.52 -21.33
CA ASP A 668 14.16 -11.09 -21.58
C ASP A 668 13.90 -10.62 -23.02
N ILE A 669 12.63 -10.32 -23.32
CA ILE A 669 12.21 -9.82 -24.63
C ILE A 669 12.96 -8.52 -25.01
N LEU A 670 13.33 -7.68 -24.03
CA LEU A 670 14.18 -6.51 -24.23
C LEU A 670 15.64 -6.92 -24.44
N LYS A 671 16.15 -6.75 -25.66
CA LYS A 671 17.46 -7.28 -26.08
C LYS A 671 18.68 -6.42 -25.69
N SER A 672 18.50 -5.12 -25.51
CA SER A 672 19.59 -4.18 -25.23
C SER A 672 19.06 -2.82 -24.77
N MET A 673 19.81 -2.12 -23.92
CA MET A 673 19.59 -0.69 -23.66
C MET A 673 19.80 0.16 -24.93
N PRO A 674 19.14 1.34 -25.04
CA PRO A 674 19.44 2.30 -26.09
C PRO A 674 20.84 2.89 -25.89
N PRO A 675 21.51 3.35 -26.96
CA PRO A 675 22.84 3.93 -26.87
C PRO A 675 22.83 5.24 -26.07
N ASP A 676 23.95 5.52 -25.40
CA ASP A 676 24.19 6.75 -24.63
C ASP A 676 23.21 6.96 -23.44
N ILE A 677 22.61 5.89 -22.92
CA ILE A 677 21.71 5.99 -21.75
C ILE A 677 22.45 6.54 -20.52
N GLY A 678 23.77 6.38 -20.45
CA GLY A 678 24.61 6.91 -19.38
C GLY A 678 24.67 8.44 -19.32
N LEU A 679 24.26 9.14 -20.39
CA LEU A 679 24.18 10.60 -20.42
C LEU A 679 22.99 11.14 -19.60
N LEU A 680 22.04 10.29 -19.19
CA LEU A 680 20.89 10.68 -18.37
C LEU A 680 21.25 10.69 -16.87
N THR A 681 22.21 11.53 -16.47
CA THR A 681 22.79 11.53 -15.12
C THR A 681 21.82 11.88 -13.98
N ASP A 682 20.70 12.53 -14.31
CA ASP A 682 19.63 12.88 -13.37
C ASP A 682 18.65 11.73 -13.09
N LEU A 683 18.82 10.58 -13.77
CA LEU A 683 17.97 9.41 -13.60
C LEU A 683 18.03 8.89 -12.17
N GLN A 684 16.86 8.76 -11.55
CA GLN A 684 16.64 8.25 -10.21
C GLN A 684 16.21 6.79 -10.22
N VAL A 685 15.38 6.37 -11.19
CA VAL A 685 14.92 4.98 -11.28
C VAL A 685 15.33 4.39 -12.62
N LEU A 686 16.06 3.28 -12.55
CA LEU A 686 16.36 2.39 -13.65
C LEU A 686 16.31 0.96 -13.11
N SER A 687 15.12 0.39 -13.05
CA SER A 687 14.91 -0.91 -12.39
C SER A 687 15.57 -2.07 -13.13
N ARG A 688 15.85 -1.92 -14.43
CA ARG A 688 16.49 -2.94 -15.24
C ARG A 688 17.46 -2.36 -16.27
N PHE A 689 18.67 -2.92 -16.34
CA PHE A 689 19.70 -2.63 -17.34
C PHE A 689 20.05 -3.91 -18.12
N VAL A 690 19.96 -3.87 -19.45
CA VAL A 690 20.28 -5.01 -20.32
C VAL A 690 21.58 -4.75 -21.09
N VAL A 691 22.65 -5.45 -20.70
CA VAL A 691 23.97 -5.29 -21.32
C VAL A 691 23.95 -5.80 -22.77
N SER A 692 24.66 -5.09 -23.66
CA SER A 692 24.85 -5.47 -25.05
C SER A 692 26.27 -5.18 -25.54
N MET A 693 26.70 -5.90 -26.58
CA MET A 693 27.98 -5.65 -27.27
C MET A 693 27.91 -4.52 -28.30
N LYS A 694 26.75 -3.88 -28.47
CA LYS A 694 26.59 -2.71 -29.35
C LYS A 694 27.32 -1.50 -28.74
N ASN A 695 27.88 -0.65 -29.61
CA ASN A 695 28.52 0.59 -29.19
C ASN A 695 27.56 1.43 -28.33
N HIS A 696 28.08 1.98 -27.23
CA HIS A 696 27.34 2.80 -26.26
C HIS A 696 26.16 2.10 -25.56
N CYS A 697 26.10 0.76 -25.58
CA CYS A 697 25.09 -0.05 -24.88
C CYS A 697 25.72 -1.03 -23.86
N GLY A 698 27.00 -0.83 -23.53
CA GLY A 698 27.74 -1.66 -22.59
C GLY A 698 27.49 -1.27 -21.15
N ILE A 699 27.97 -2.08 -20.21
CA ILE A 699 27.80 -1.83 -18.77
C ILE A 699 28.47 -0.52 -18.28
N SER A 700 29.43 0.01 -19.03
CA SER A 700 30.08 1.30 -18.75
C SER A 700 29.13 2.49 -18.78
N GLU A 701 27.98 2.38 -19.43
CA GLU A 701 26.94 3.42 -19.42
C GLU A 701 26.38 3.66 -18.01
N LEU A 702 26.54 2.71 -17.07
CA LEU A 702 26.13 2.90 -15.68
C LEU A 702 27.07 3.84 -14.90
N ASN A 703 28.25 4.19 -15.42
CA ASN A 703 29.31 4.86 -14.65
C ASN A 703 28.84 6.13 -13.91
N ASP A 704 28.15 7.02 -14.63
CA ASP A 704 27.78 8.35 -14.14
C ASP A 704 26.36 8.41 -13.56
N LEU A 705 25.61 7.30 -13.64
CA LEU A 705 24.23 7.16 -13.11
C LEU A 705 24.24 6.92 -11.59
N ASN A 706 24.80 7.85 -10.83
CA ASN A 706 25.04 7.70 -9.39
C ASN A 706 23.83 8.03 -8.50
N ASN A 707 22.83 8.69 -9.07
CA ASN A 707 21.59 9.06 -8.40
C ASN A 707 20.53 7.94 -8.38
N LEU A 708 20.82 6.79 -8.99
CA LEU A 708 19.90 5.66 -9.05
C LEU A 708 19.53 5.15 -7.65
N GLN A 709 18.23 4.92 -7.45
CA GLN A 709 17.64 4.49 -6.19
C GLN A 709 16.66 3.33 -6.37
N GLY A 710 16.39 2.64 -5.25
CA GLY A 710 15.45 1.53 -5.22
C GLY A 710 16.08 0.24 -5.74
N GLU A 711 15.55 -0.28 -6.83
CA GLU A 711 16.00 -1.54 -7.44
C GLU A 711 16.85 -1.28 -8.69
N LEU A 712 17.87 -2.12 -8.90
CA LEU A 712 18.61 -2.21 -10.15
C LEU A 712 18.87 -3.69 -10.46
N SER A 713 18.33 -4.18 -11.57
CA SER A 713 18.59 -5.51 -12.12
C SER A 713 19.48 -5.40 -13.36
N ILE A 714 20.67 -5.99 -13.34
CA ILE A 714 21.62 -5.98 -14.45
C ILE A 714 21.65 -7.36 -15.10
N SER A 715 21.25 -7.41 -16.37
CA SER A 715 21.10 -8.66 -17.14
C SER A 715 22.08 -8.74 -18.31
N ASN A 716 22.29 -9.97 -18.80
CA ASN A 716 23.25 -10.34 -19.82
C ASN A 716 24.71 -10.08 -19.40
N LEU A 717 25.04 -10.31 -18.13
CA LEU A 717 26.39 -10.11 -17.62
C LEU A 717 27.42 -11.06 -18.25
N ASP A 718 26.98 -12.15 -18.86
CA ASP A 718 27.80 -13.04 -19.70
C ASP A 718 28.43 -12.32 -20.92
N LEU A 719 27.89 -11.16 -21.33
CA LEU A 719 28.47 -10.33 -22.40
C LEU A 719 29.61 -9.42 -21.91
N VAL A 720 29.84 -9.28 -20.60
CA VAL A 720 30.92 -8.44 -20.06
C VAL A 720 32.22 -9.22 -20.06
N LYS A 721 33.02 -9.05 -21.12
CA LYS A 721 34.25 -9.84 -21.35
C LYS A 721 35.51 -9.30 -20.67
N LYS A 722 35.48 -8.06 -20.19
CA LYS A 722 36.65 -7.37 -19.60
C LYS A 722 36.34 -6.96 -18.16
N PRO A 723 37.15 -7.36 -17.17
CA PRO A 723 36.96 -6.93 -15.78
C PRO A 723 36.96 -5.40 -15.60
N ASN A 724 37.79 -4.70 -16.38
CA ASN A 724 37.82 -3.22 -16.37
C ASN A 724 36.50 -2.58 -16.82
N ASP A 725 35.73 -3.23 -17.70
CA ASP A 725 34.43 -2.69 -18.11
C ASP A 725 33.38 -2.90 -17.01
N ALA A 726 33.46 -4.02 -16.27
CA ALA A 726 32.65 -4.23 -15.07
C ALA A 726 32.93 -3.18 -13.99
N ALA A 727 34.21 -2.81 -13.78
CA ALA A 727 34.59 -1.76 -12.84
C ALA A 727 33.98 -0.38 -13.19
N LYS A 728 33.85 -0.07 -14.49
CA LYS A 728 33.19 1.16 -14.97
C LYS A 728 31.69 1.21 -14.64
N ALA A 729 31.05 0.10 -14.27
CA ALA A 729 29.67 0.15 -13.79
C ALA A 729 29.54 0.97 -12.49
N ASN A 730 30.64 1.13 -11.74
CA ASN A 730 30.76 1.96 -10.55
C ASN A 730 29.60 1.75 -9.55
N LEU A 731 29.30 0.49 -9.22
CA LEU A 731 28.18 0.14 -8.33
C LEU A 731 28.40 0.63 -6.90
N GLN A 732 29.65 0.85 -6.48
CA GLN A 732 29.98 1.40 -5.17
C GLN A 732 29.53 2.87 -5.01
N ALA A 733 29.51 3.66 -6.08
CA ALA A 733 29.08 5.06 -6.01
C ALA A 733 27.55 5.22 -5.90
N LYS A 734 26.77 4.16 -6.22
CA LYS A 734 25.30 4.17 -6.22
C LYS A 734 24.71 3.97 -4.82
N LYS A 735 24.79 5.02 -4.00
CA LYS A 735 24.46 5.00 -2.56
C LYS A 735 22.99 4.71 -2.23
N HIS A 736 22.08 4.94 -3.17
CA HIS A 736 20.63 4.88 -2.94
C HIS A 736 19.97 3.57 -3.40
N ILE A 737 20.72 2.66 -4.03
CA ILE A 737 20.24 1.32 -4.39
C ILE A 737 20.02 0.48 -3.13
N LYS A 738 18.85 -0.15 -3.03
CA LYS A 738 18.43 -1.02 -1.92
C LYS A 738 18.34 -2.48 -2.33
N ARG A 739 17.91 -2.75 -3.57
CA ARG A 739 17.85 -4.10 -4.15
C ARG A 739 18.73 -4.14 -5.40
N LEU A 740 19.72 -5.04 -5.41
CA LEU A 740 20.59 -5.26 -6.56
C LEU A 740 20.43 -6.71 -7.05
N GLU A 741 20.26 -6.86 -8.34
CA GLU A 741 20.18 -8.17 -8.99
C GLU A 741 21.16 -8.26 -10.14
N LEU A 742 21.94 -9.33 -10.17
CA LEU A 742 22.98 -9.60 -11.18
C LEU A 742 22.63 -10.91 -11.90
N LEU A 743 22.34 -10.84 -13.20
CA LEU A 743 21.78 -11.93 -13.99
C LEU A 743 22.69 -12.33 -15.17
N TRP A 744 23.04 -13.60 -15.22
CA TRP A 744 23.67 -14.28 -16.35
C TRP A 744 22.65 -15.18 -17.07
N ARG A 745 22.81 -15.34 -18.39
CA ARG A 745 21.94 -16.20 -19.20
C ARG A 745 22.28 -17.68 -18.98
N ARG A 746 21.26 -18.51 -18.74
CA ARG A 746 21.40 -19.93 -18.36
C ARG A 746 21.86 -20.87 -19.49
N ASP A 747 21.56 -20.54 -20.75
CA ASP A 747 21.75 -21.45 -21.90
C ASP A 747 23.05 -21.21 -22.69
N ILE A 748 24.05 -20.54 -22.10
CA ILE A 748 25.29 -20.18 -22.81
C ILE A 748 26.45 -20.99 -22.27
N GLU A 749 26.92 -21.92 -23.08
CA GLU A 749 28.20 -22.57 -22.92
C GLU A 749 29.34 -21.55 -23.05
N LEU A 750 29.84 -21.02 -21.92
CA LEU A 750 30.95 -20.07 -21.87
C LEU A 750 32.33 -20.73 -22.06
N HIS A 751 32.41 -21.83 -22.82
CA HIS A 751 33.62 -22.63 -23.08
C HIS A 751 34.82 -21.86 -23.68
N GLN A 752 34.66 -20.58 -23.99
CA GLN A 752 35.68 -19.71 -24.58
C GLN A 752 36.43 -18.82 -23.59
N TYR A 753 36.02 -18.72 -22.32
CA TYR A 753 36.67 -17.84 -21.32
C TYR A 753 37.26 -18.63 -20.16
N SER A 754 38.39 -18.15 -19.63
CA SER A 754 38.94 -18.68 -18.39
C SER A 754 38.05 -18.30 -17.21
N ASN A 755 37.91 -19.20 -16.24
CA ASN A 755 37.19 -18.94 -14.99
C ASN A 755 37.73 -17.70 -14.27
N GLU A 756 39.04 -17.44 -14.35
CA GLU A 756 39.67 -16.24 -13.79
C GLU A 756 39.03 -14.93 -14.27
N ILE A 757 38.68 -14.81 -15.57
CA ILE A 757 38.06 -13.59 -16.11
C ILE A 757 36.64 -13.42 -15.57
N ILE A 758 35.87 -14.52 -15.53
CA ILE A 758 34.49 -14.54 -15.03
C ILE A 758 34.45 -14.10 -13.55
N GLU A 759 35.36 -14.64 -12.76
CA GLU A 759 35.52 -14.32 -11.34
C GLU A 759 35.92 -12.86 -11.13
N LEU A 760 36.90 -12.36 -11.90
CA LEU A 760 37.30 -10.95 -11.86
C LEU A 760 36.19 -9.99 -12.30
N VAL A 761 35.29 -10.39 -13.21
CA VAL A 761 34.12 -9.58 -13.59
C VAL A 761 33.19 -9.40 -12.40
N LEU A 762 32.80 -10.49 -11.72
CA LEU A 762 31.93 -10.41 -10.54
C LEU A 762 32.63 -9.71 -9.35
N GLU A 763 33.93 -9.90 -9.17
CA GLU A 763 34.72 -9.18 -8.15
C GLU A 763 34.66 -7.66 -8.36
N ASN A 764 34.75 -7.19 -9.61
CA ASN A 764 34.66 -5.77 -9.97
C ASN A 764 33.24 -5.19 -9.93
N LEU A 765 32.20 -6.02 -9.82
CA LEU A 765 30.80 -5.60 -9.59
C LEU A 765 30.47 -5.42 -8.11
N LYS A 766 31.46 -5.00 -7.31
CA LYS A 766 31.28 -4.75 -5.87
C LYS A 766 30.20 -3.68 -5.63
N PRO A 767 29.10 -4.00 -4.91
CA PRO A 767 28.02 -3.05 -4.67
C PRO A 767 28.34 -2.03 -3.57
N ASN A 768 27.50 -1.01 -3.40
CA ASN A 768 27.55 -0.12 -2.25
C ASN A 768 27.11 -0.84 -0.96
N SER A 769 27.67 -0.46 0.20
CA SER A 769 27.35 -1.05 1.51
C SER A 769 25.91 -0.83 1.99
N ASN A 770 25.14 0.06 1.35
CA ASN A 770 23.74 0.37 1.72
C ASN A 770 22.70 -0.60 1.13
N VAL A 771 23.13 -1.56 0.30
CA VAL A 771 22.25 -2.59 -0.28
C VAL A 771 21.65 -3.45 0.83
N LYS A 772 20.34 -3.71 0.74
CA LYS A 772 19.57 -4.53 1.67
C LYS A 772 19.25 -5.91 1.09
N GLU A 773 19.06 -5.99 -0.22
CA GLU A 773 18.71 -7.23 -0.92
C GLU A 773 19.66 -7.45 -2.09
N LEU A 774 20.25 -8.63 -2.18
CA LEU A 774 21.22 -8.98 -3.22
C LEU A 774 20.86 -10.32 -3.87
N ASN A 775 20.65 -10.29 -5.18
CA ASN A 775 20.34 -11.46 -5.99
C ASN A 775 21.48 -11.71 -7.00
N ILE A 776 21.98 -12.93 -7.07
CA ILE A 776 22.94 -13.38 -8.08
C ILE A 776 22.35 -14.63 -8.75
N VAL A 777 22.13 -14.57 -10.06
CA VAL A 777 21.44 -15.64 -10.81
C VAL A 777 22.24 -16.04 -12.04
N GLY A 778 22.43 -17.35 -12.22
CA GLY A 778 23.06 -17.94 -13.41
C GLY A 778 24.58 -17.77 -13.46
N TYR A 779 25.23 -17.38 -12.36
CA TYR A 779 26.67 -17.09 -12.35
C TYR A 779 27.49 -18.35 -12.70
N PRO A 780 28.36 -18.27 -13.74
CA PRO A 780 29.03 -19.45 -14.28
C PRO A 780 30.41 -19.76 -13.69
N GLY A 781 30.95 -18.90 -12.82
CA GLY A 781 32.29 -19.08 -12.23
C GLY A 781 32.31 -20.11 -11.08
N GLU A 782 33.51 -20.56 -10.72
CA GLU A 782 33.71 -21.56 -9.65
C GLU A 782 33.74 -20.92 -8.26
N LEU A 783 34.26 -19.69 -8.17
CA LEU A 783 34.36 -18.93 -6.93
C LEU A 783 33.44 -17.70 -6.93
N LEU A 784 32.75 -17.50 -5.79
CA LEU A 784 31.99 -16.29 -5.49
C LEU A 784 32.94 -15.18 -4.97
N PRO A 785 32.57 -13.90 -5.12
CA PRO A 785 33.48 -12.78 -4.89
C PRO A 785 33.79 -12.58 -3.41
N SER A 786 34.96 -12.01 -3.14
CA SER A 786 35.49 -11.83 -1.78
C SER A 786 34.60 -10.94 -0.90
N TRP A 787 33.90 -9.99 -1.53
CA TRP A 787 33.06 -9.02 -0.84
C TRP A 787 31.72 -9.58 -0.33
N LEU A 788 31.21 -10.70 -0.88
CA LEU A 788 29.86 -11.21 -0.59
C LEU A 788 29.70 -11.75 0.84
N GLY A 789 30.76 -12.31 1.43
CA GLY A 789 30.80 -12.82 2.82
C GLY A 789 31.54 -11.91 3.81
N SER A 790 31.81 -10.66 3.41
CA SER A 790 32.61 -9.72 4.21
C SER A 790 31.74 -8.78 5.06
N THR A 791 32.29 -8.24 6.14
CA THR A 791 31.62 -7.26 7.02
C THR A 791 31.27 -5.93 6.33
N TYR A 792 31.77 -5.72 5.11
CA TYR A 792 31.43 -4.57 4.26
C TYR A 792 29.93 -4.49 3.94
N LEU A 793 29.26 -5.65 3.75
CA LEU A 793 27.83 -5.74 3.45
C LEU A 793 26.95 -5.85 4.71
N SER A 794 27.26 -5.08 5.74
CA SER A 794 26.60 -5.17 7.05
C SER A 794 25.09 -4.86 7.04
N ASN A 795 24.60 -4.15 6.03
CA ASN A 795 23.19 -3.77 5.89
C ASN A 795 22.31 -4.80 5.15
N VAL A 796 22.92 -5.85 4.58
CA VAL A 796 22.20 -6.85 3.79
C VAL A 796 21.28 -7.67 4.70
N ARG A 797 20.02 -7.77 4.29
CA ARG A 797 18.94 -8.50 4.97
C ARG A 797 18.51 -9.74 4.20
N SER A 798 18.60 -9.72 2.87
CA SER A 798 18.21 -10.83 2.02
C SER A 798 19.28 -11.12 0.98
N ILE A 799 19.63 -12.40 0.81
CA ILE A 799 20.52 -12.87 -0.27
C ILE A 799 19.83 -14.02 -1.00
N PHE A 800 19.79 -13.92 -2.34
CA PHE A 800 19.33 -14.99 -3.22
C PHE A 800 20.42 -15.38 -4.21
N LEU A 801 20.88 -16.63 -4.14
CA LEU A 801 21.82 -17.22 -5.09
C LEU A 801 21.08 -18.31 -5.87
N SER A 802 20.93 -18.17 -7.18
CA SER A 802 20.17 -19.12 -8.01
C SER A 802 20.95 -19.57 -9.23
N ASP A 803 20.94 -20.86 -9.51
CA ASP A 803 21.51 -21.47 -10.71
C ASP A 803 22.99 -21.13 -10.92
N CYS A 804 23.75 -20.95 -9.83
CA CYS A 804 25.21 -20.81 -9.87
C CYS A 804 25.84 -22.21 -9.96
N THR A 805 25.67 -22.88 -11.10
CA THR A 805 25.83 -24.34 -11.22
C THR A 805 27.26 -24.83 -10.97
N ASN A 806 28.27 -24.02 -11.30
CA ASN A 806 29.69 -24.37 -11.23
C ASN A 806 30.33 -23.99 -9.88
N CYS A 807 29.61 -23.27 -9.01
CA CYS A 807 30.16 -22.84 -7.73
C CYS A 807 30.57 -24.03 -6.85
N LEU A 808 31.83 -24.03 -6.41
CA LEU A 808 32.42 -25.09 -5.60
C LEU A 808 32.28 -24.85 -4.09
N LEU A 809 32.17 -23.59 -3.68
CA LEU A 809 32.16 -23.16 -2.28
C LEU A 809 31.21 -21.98 -2.06
N LEU A 810 30.59 -21.93 -0.88
CA LEU A 810 29.84 -20.76 -0.41
C LEU A 810 30.74 -19.83 0.40
N PRO A 811 30.61 -18.50 0.25
CA PRO A 811 31.35 -17.53 1.07
C PRO A 811 30.85 -17.52 2.51
N ALA A 812 31.61 -16.85 3.39
CA ALA A 812 31.33 -16.71 4.82
C ALA A 812 30.11 -15.80 5.13
N LEU A 813 28.92 -16.13 4.62
CA LEU A 813 27.70 -15.35 4.79
C LEU A 813 27.27 -15.20 6.26
N GLY A 814 27.74 -16.07 7.16
CA GLY A 814 27.48 -15.98 8.59
C GLY A 814 28.11 -14.76 9.27
N ASN A 815 29.05 -14.07 8.61
CA ASN A 815 29.62 -12.81 9.09
C ASN A 815 28.64 -11.62 8.96
N LEU A 816 27.53 -11.77 8.24
CA LEU A 816 26.59 -10.68 7.97
C LEU A 816 25.60 -10.51 9.14
N PRO A 817 25.62 -9.36 9.84
CA PRO A 817 24.90 -9.21 11.11
C PRO A 817 23.38 -9.04 10.95
N LEU A 818 22.91 -8.49 9.82
CA LEU A 818 21.50 -8.17 9.60
C LEU A 818 20.79 -9.13 8.63
N LEU A 819 21.49 -10.17 8.16
CA LEU A 819 20.95 -11.16 7.22
C LEU A 819 19.82 -11.94 7.89
N GLN A 820 18.61 -11.84 7.33
CA GLN A 820 17.38 -12.45 7.83
C GLN A 820 16.91 -13.59 6.91
N ASP A 821 17.03 -13.40 5.59
CA ASP A 821 16.55 -14.34 4.58
C ASP A 821 17.71 -14.76 3.68
N LEU A 822 17.96 -16.06 3.58
CA LEU A 822 18.97 -16.62 2.69
C LEU A 822 18.36 -17.74 1.86
N HIS A 823 18.46 -17.62 0.54
CA HIS A 823 17.96 -18.61 -0.38
C HIS A 823 19.06 -18.98 -1.38
N VAL A 824 19.39 -20.27 -1.42
CA VAL A 824 20.39 -20.85 -2.32
C VAL A 824 19.70 -21.93 -3.15
N LYS A 825 19.72 -21.77 -4.48
CA LYS A 825 19.02 -22.61 -5.43
C LYS A 825 19.96 -23.03 -6.57
N GLY A 826 19.85 -24.29 -7.03
CA GLY A 826 20.47 -24.73 -8.29
C GLY A 826 22.01 -24.75 -8.30
N MET A 827 22.67 -24.93 -7.15
CA MET A 827 24.13 -25.09 -7.09
C MET A 827 24.51 -26.57 -7.22
N HIS A 828 24.68 -27.03 -8.45
CA HIS A 828 24.87 -28.45 -8.75
C HIS A 828 26.28 -28.97 -8.42
N SER A 829 27.34 -28.16 -8.53
CA SER A 829 28.73 -28.58 -8.28
C SER A 829 29.16 -28.54 -6.82
N LEU A 830 28.32 -27.99 -5.92
CA LEU A 830 28.61 -27.89 -4.50
C LEU A 830 28.58 -29.29 -3.86
N LYS A 831 29.73 -29.79 -3.41
CA LYS A 831 29.84 -31.15 -2.81
C LYS A 831 29.39 -31.20 -1.35
N SER A 832 29.70 -30.17 -0.57
CA SER A 832 29.32 -30.10 0.85
C SER A 832 29.15 -28.66 1.31
N ILE A 833 28.26 -28.47 2.28
CA ILE A 833 28.12 -27.20 2.99
C ILE A 833 28.98 -27.32 4.26
N ASN A 834 30.15 -26.70 4.24
CA ASN A 834 31.09 -26.74 5.35
C ASN A 834 30.93 -25.52 6.28
N CYS A 835 31.58 -25.55 7.45
CA CYS A 835 31.48 -24.46 8.43
C CYS A 835 32.12 -23.13 7.98
N ALA A 836 32.87 -23.09 6.86
CA ALA A 836 33.43 -21.83 6.35
C ALA A 836 32.32 -20.82 5.96
N PHE A 837 31.16 -21.33 5.57
CA PHE A 837 29.94 -20.57 5.32
C PHE A 837 29.46 -19.76 6.55
N CYS A 838 29.72 -20.26 7.76
CA CYS A 838 29.33 -19.62 9.01
C CYS A 838 30.26 -18.46 9.39
N GLY A 839 31.43 -18.36 8.75
CA GLY A 839 32.45 -17.36 9.05
C GLY A 839 33.22 -17.60 10.33
N SER A 840 34.05 -16.63 10.71
CA SER A 840 34.98 -16.71 11.84
C SER A 840 34.41 -16.13 13.15
N ASN A 841 33.20 -15.56 13.11
CA ASN A 841 32.58 -14.95 14.28
C ASN A 841 32.09 -16.00 15.28
N PRO A 842 32.17 -15.72 16.60
CA PRO A 842 31.69 -16.64 17.64
C PRO A 842 30.16 -16.82 17.63
N ILE A 843 29.43 -15.84 17.07
CA ILE A 843 27.99 -15.95 16.78
C ILE A 843 27.81 -15.75 15.28
N SER A 844 27.74 -16.85 14.53
CA SER A 844 27.36 -16.85 13.13
C SER A 844 25.86 -16.57 12.97
N PHE A 845 25.48 -15.83 11.92
CA PHE A 845 24.06 -15.59 11.58
C PHE A 845 23.18 -15.04 12.74
N PRO A 846 23.54 -13.90 13.36
CA PRO A 846 22.83 -13.37 14.53
C PRO A 846 21.38 -12.91 14.24
N SER A 847 20.98 -12.76 12.97
CA SER A 847 19.62 -12.30 12.61
C SER A 847 18.87 -13.25 11.67
N LEU A 848 19.46 -14.40 11.29
CA LEU A 848 18.90 -15.25 10.24
C LEU A 848 17.61 -15.93 10.72
N LYS A 849 16.52 -15.72 9.99
CA LYS A 849 15.17 -16.23 10.30
C LYS A 849 14.71 -17.29 9.31
N LYS A 850 15.06 -17.16 8.03
CA LYS A 850 14.66 -18.05 6.96
C LYS A 850 15.86 -18.52 6.14
N LEU A 851 15.96 -19.83 5.95
CA LEU A 851 16.98 -20.47 5.13
C LEU A 851 16.33 -21.43 4.13
N VAL A 852 16.68 -21.30 2.85
CA VAL A 852 16.14 -22.12 1.77
C VAL A 852 17.28 -22.73 0.96
N PHE A 853 17.27 -24.06 0.81
CA PHE A 853 18.09 -24.80 -0.14
C PHE A 853 17.21 -25.51 -1.15
N GLU A 854 17.37 -25.20 -2.43
CA GLU A 854 16.56 -25.78 -3.52
C GLU A 854 17.45 -26.36 -4.64
N ASN A 855 17.11 -27.53 -5.17
CA ASN A 855 17.77 -28.17 -6.32
C ASN A 855 19.30 -28.30 -6.20
N MET A 856 19.78 -28.77 -5.05
CA MET A 856 21.21 -28.99 -4.76
C MET A 856 21.57 -30.47 -5.02
N SER A 857 22.04 -30.81 -6.23
CA SER A 857 22.07 -32.20 -6.69
C SER A 857 23.19 -33.06 -6.09
N ILE A 858 24.39 -32.50 -5.84
CA ILE A 858 25.54 -33.28 -5.34
C ILE A 858 25.74 -33.15 -3.83
N VAL A 859 25.12 -32.17 -3.16
CA VAL A 859 25.35 -31.93 -1.72
C VAL A 859 24.92 -33.14 -0.89
N GLU A 860 25.89 -33.86 -0.32
CA GLU A 860 25.60 -35.04 0.51
C GLU A 860 25.37 -34.70 1.98
N LYS A 861 26.16 -33.76 2.51
CA LYS A 861 26.22 -33.46 3.94
C LYS A 861 26.37 -31.96 4.21
N TRP A 862 25.69 -31.51 5.26
CA TRP A 862 25.93 -30.23 5.91
C TRP A 862 26.68 -30.49 7.22
N SER A 863 27.98 -30.20 7.27
CA SER A 863 28.84 -30.51 8.42
C SER A 863 28.74 -29.42 9.50
N ALA A 864 28.52 -29.83 10.76
CA ALA A 864 28.45 -28.92 11.90
C ALA A 864 29.73 -29.00 12.77
N ASN A 865 30.29 -27.84 13.12
CA ASN A 865 31.21 -27.64 14.23
C ASN A 865 30.46 -26.98 15.39
N GLU A 866 30.95 -27.14 16.62
CA GLU A 866 30.37 -26.52 17.83
C GLU A 866 30.25 -24.98 17.75
N ASN A 867 31.07 -24.34 16.90
CA ASN A 867 31.09 -22.89 16.69
C ASN A 867 30.09 -22.36 15.66
N CYS A 868 29.43 -23.23 14.85
CA CYS A 868 28.43 -22.77 13.87
C CYS A 868 27.01 -23.00 14.41
N ALA A 869 26.55 -22.06 15.24
CA ALA A 869 25.18 -21.99 15.74
C ALA A 869 24.31 -21.10 14.84
N LEU A 870 23.06 -21.50 14.60
CA LEU A 870 22.04 -20.69 13.93
C LEU A 870 20.92 -20.35 14.94
N PRO A 871 21.17 -19.41 15.87
CA PRO A 871 20.38 -19.25 17.10
C PRO A 871 18.95 -18.77 16.85
N HIS A 872 18.70 -17.99 15.79
CA HIS A 872 17.40 -17.36 15.51
C HIS A 872 16.65 -17.95 14.31
N LEU A 873 17.17 -19.03 13.72
CA LEU A 873 16.57 -19.64 12.52
C LEU A 873 15.18 -20.20 12.86
N SER A 874 14.15 -19.64 12.24
CA SER A 874 12.74 -20.00 12.48
C SER A 874 12.12 -20.83 11.36
N GLU A 875 12.56 -20.65 10.12
CA GLU A 875 12.05 -21.34 8.94
C GLU A 875 13.20 -21.96 8.12
N LEU A 876 13.13 -23.27 7.88
CA LEU A 876 14.06 -24.01 7.02
C LEU A 876 13.29 -24.73 5.91
N ILE A 877 13.72 -24.53 4.66
CA ILE A 877 13.12 -25.16 3.48
C ILE A 877 14.21 -25.91 2.70
N LEU A 878 13.99 -27.20 2.46
CA LEU A 878 14.86 -28.07 1.67
C LEU A 878 14.02 -28.68 0.53
N LYS A 879 14.37 -28.42 -0.73
CA LYS A 879 13.61 -28.87 -1.89
C LYS A 879 14.51 -29.45 -2.98
N GLY A 880 14.24 -30.66 -3.46
CA GLY A 880 14.92 -31.24 -4.63
C GLY A 880 16.43 -31.49 -4.46
N CYS A 881 16.92 -31.74 -3.24
CA CYS A 881 18.33 -32.05 -2.97
C CYS A 881 18.56 -33.57 -2.90
N ALA A 882 18.75 -34.21 -4.06
CA ALA A 882 18.70 -35.68 -4.19
C ALA A 882 19.63 -36.46 -3.25
N ASN A 883 20.89 -36.02 -3.12
CA ASN A 883 21.92 -36.72 -2.35
C ASN A 883 21.99 -36.31 -0.87
N PHE A 884 21.14 -35.38 -0.41
CA PHE A 884 21.25 -34.80 0.91
C PHE A 884 20.86 -35.80 2.00
N GLN A 885 21.84 -36.26 2.79
CA GLN A 885 21.66 -37.39 3.72
C GLN A 885 21.18 -36.96 5.12
N ARG A 886 21.76 -35.89 5.67
CA ARG A 886 21.55 -35.52 7.08
C ARG A 886 21.80 -34.04 7.37
N LEU A 887 20.97 -33.50 8.27
CA LEU A 887 21.22 -32.24 8.97
C LEU A 887 22.08 -32.48 10.23
N ALA A 888 23.28 -31.89 10.30
CA ALA A 888 24.17 -32.05 11.45
C ALA A 888 24.07 -30.92 12.50
N HIS A 889 23.45 -29.78 12.17
CA HIS A 889 23.34 -28.62 13.06
C HIS A 889 22.21 -28.76 14.08
N ASN A 890 22.36 -28.09 15.22
CA ASN A 890 21.29 -27.92 16.20
C ASN A 890 20.51 -26.63 15.87
N PHE A 891 19.19 -26.72 15.72
CA PHE A 891 18.32 -25.58 15.44
C PHE A 891 17.34 -25.34 16.61
N PRO A 892 17.77 -24.66 17.68
CA PRO A 892 16.98 -24.52 18.91
C PRO A 892 15.69 -23.70 18.73
N SER A 893 15.67 -22.80 17.74
CA SER A 893 14.56 -21.85 17.50
C SER A 893 13.70 -22.22 16.28
N LEU A 894 13.94 -23.37 15.65
CA LEU A 894 13.25 -23.76 14.41
C LEU A 894 11.79 -24.08 14.70
N THR A 895 10.87 -23.32 14.10
CA THR A 895 9.43 -23.50 14.26
C THR A 895 8.76 -24.05 13.01
N LYS A 896 9.32 -23.79 11.82
CA LYS A 896 8.79 -24.23 10.53
C LYS A 896 9.85 -24.98 9.71
N LEU A 897 9.52 -26.19 9.30
CA LEU A 897 10.38 -27.05 8.48
C LEU A 897 9.62 -27.54 7.25
N THR A 898 10.20 -27.36 6.07
CA THR A 898 9.67 -27.88 4.80
C THR A 898 10.72 -28.75 4.12
N ILE A 899 10.33 -29.97 3.75
CA ILE A 899 11.16 -30.95 3.05
C ILE A 899 10.39 -31.42 1.82
N GLU A 900 10.97 -31.27 0.63
CA GLU A 900 10.35 -31.70 -0.63
C GLU A 900 11.38 -32.48 -1.46
N LYS A 901 11.04 -33.69 -1.91
CA LYS A 901 11.83 -34.50 -2.87
C LYS A 901 13.29 -34.72 -2.41
N LEU A 902 13.46 -35.36 -1.25
CA LEU A 902 14.76 -35.74 -0.67
C LEU A 902 14.86 -37.27 -0.48
N PRO A 903 15.22 -38.06 -1.51
CA PRO A 903 15.22 -39.53 -1.44
C PRO A 903 16.34 -40.10 -0.53
N ALA A 904 17.52 -39.48 -0.49
CA ALA A 904 18.64 -39.97 0.34
C ALA A 904 18.59 -39.51 1.81
N PHE A 905 17.60 -38.69 2.20
CA PHE A 905 17.56 -38.07 3.53
C PHE A 905 17.03 -39.07 4.56
N PHE A 906 17.62 -39.15 5.76
CA PHE A 906 17.20 -40.13 6.77
C PHE A 906 17.18 -39.60 8.22
N GLY A 907 16.95 -38.29 8.45
CA GLY A 907 17.16 -37.74 9.80
C GLY A 907 16.38 -36.49 10.23
N LEU A 908 15.52 -36.68 11.25
CA LEU A 908 14.86 -35.64 12.07
C LEU A 908 15.10 -35.83 13.58
N ARG A 909 16.35 -36.05 14.00
CA ARG A 909 16.64 -36.54 15.38
C ARG A 909 16.70 -35.49 16.50
N ARG A 910 16.73 -34.17 16.22
CA ARG A 910 16.97 -33.11 17.24
C ARG A 910 16.20 -31.80 16.99
N TYR A 911 14.87 -31.83 16.83
CA TYR A 911 14.07 -30.62 16.54
C TYR A 911 12.78 -30.49 17.37
N PRO A 912 12.88 -30.41 18.72
CA PRO A 912 11.72 -30.42 19.60
C PRO A 912 10.83 -29.18 19.49
N SER A 913 11.32 -28.07 18.93
CA SER A 913 10.59 -26.79 18.84
C SER A 913 9.78 -26.60 17.56
N VAL A 914 9.84 -27.56 16.62
CA VAL A 914 9.12 -27.47 15.33
C VAL A 914 7.62 -27.57 15.57
N LYS A 915 6.88 -26.56 15.10
CA LYS A 915 5.42 -26.46 15.17
C LYS A 915 4.75 -26.74 13.84
N TYR A 916 5.40 -26.39 12.74
CA TYR A 916 4.88 -26.54 11.37
C TYR A 916 5.82 -27.42 10.56
N LEU A 917 5.34 -28.55 10.09
CA LEU A 917 6.11 -29.51 9.31
C LEU A 917 5.40 -29.79 7.98
N LYS A 918 6.09 -29.56 6.86
CA LYS A 918 5.61 -29.92 5.52
C LYS A 918 6.57 -30.90 4.88
N ILE A 919 6.07 -32.05 4.44
CA ILE A 919 6.85 -33.07 3.73
C ILE A 919 6.17 -33.40 2.40
N VAL A 920 6.92 -33.35 1.31
CA VAL A 920 6.43 -33.67 -0.04
C VAL A 920 7.37 -34.69 -0.68
N ALA A 921 6.85 -35.83 -1.16
CA ALA A 921 7.61 -36.91 -1.78
C ALA A 921 8.80 -37.39 -0.94
N GLY A 922 8.53 -38.18 0.11
CA GLY A 922 9.57 -38.86 0.87
C GLY A 922 9.26 -40.34 1.13
N ASP A 923 10.34 -41.11 1.27
CA ASP A 923 10.33 -42.56 1.37
C ASP A 923 10.12 -43.05 2.82
N ASP A 924 10.23 -44.36 3.06
CA ASP A 924 9.97 -45.03 4.35
C ASP A 924 10.77 -44.50 5.55
N TRP A 925 11.88 -43.80 5.32
CA TRP A 925 12.76 -43.25 6.36
C TRP A 925 12.07 -42.25 7.29
N ILE A 926 11.00 -41.59 6.82
CA ILE A 926 10.29 -40.52 7.53
C ILE A 926 9.84 -41.00 8.91
N TRP A 927 9.24 -42.18 8.98
CA TRP A 927 8.47 -42.66 10.14
C TRP A 927 9.34 -43.00 11.35
N ASP A 928 10.51 -43.58 11.12
CA ASP A 928 11.47 -43.91 12.18
C ASP A 928 12.11 -42.67 12.81
N SER A 929 12.07 -41.54 12.10
CA SER A 929 12.75 -40.30 12.49
C SER A 929 11.92 -39.37 13.40
N TRP A 930 10.62 -39.62 13.56
CA TRP A 930 9.69 -38.67 14.22
C TRP A 930 9.65 -38.72 15.74
N ARG A 931 10.35 -39.65 16.39
CA ARG A 931 10.35 -39.85 17.87
C ARG A 931 10.67 -38.60 18.70
N CYS A 932 11.16 -37.51 18.09
CA CYS A 932 11.55 -36.26 18.73
C CYS A 932 10.67 -35.04 18.35
N LEU A 933 9.53 -35.24 17.68
CA LEU A 933 8.67 -34.18 17.13
C LEU A 933 7.40 -33.90 17.97
N SER A 934 7.50 -33.87 19.30
CA SER A 934 6.34 -33.75 20.20
C SER A 934 5.57 -32.42 20.15
N SER A 935 6.18 -31.35 19.61
CA SER A 935 5.59 -29.99 19.56
C SER A 935 4.90 -29.63 18.25
N VAL A 936 4.84 -30.56 17.27
CA VAL A 936 4.24 -30.28 15.96
C VAL A 936 2.75 -30.02 16.12
N PHE A 937 2.32 -28.83 15.73
CA PHE A 937 0.96 -28.35 15.76
C PHE A 937 0.25 -28.55 14.41
N SER A 938 0.98 -28.39 13.31
CA SER A 938 0.47 -28.49 11.94
C SER A 938 1.40 -29.34 11.08
N LEU A 939 0.83 -30.34 10.41
CA LEU A 939 1.52 -31.30 9.55
C LEU A 939 0.87 -31.34 8.17
N THR A 940 1.68 -31.14 7.12
CA THR A 940 1.26 -31.32 5.72
C THR A 940 2.11 -32.42 5.08
N LEU A 941 1.46 -33.42 4.51
CA LEU A 941 2.07 -34.54 3.81
C LEU A 941 1.57 -34.56 2.38
N SER A 942 2.46 -34.71 1.40
CA SER A 942 2.03 -34.78 0.00
C SER A 942 2.91 -35.68 -0.85
N GLN A 943 2.37 -36.25 -1.93
CA GLN A 943 3.12 -37.07 -2.90
C GLN A 943 3.86 -38.26 -2.26
N LEU A 944 3.31 -38.87 -1.21
CA LEU A 944 3.92 -40.02 -0.56
C LEU A 944 3.60 -41.32 -1.29
N SER A 945 4.62 -42.14 -1.54
CA SER A 945 4.51 -43.45 -2.21
C SER A 945 4.11 -44.56 -1.23
N LEU A 946 2.96 -44.44 -0.57
CA LEU A 946 2.52 -45.37 0.47
C LEU A 946 1.19 -46.02 0.09
N GLU A 947 1.10 -47.35 0.23
CA GLU A 947 -0.17 -48.07 0.09
C GLU A 947 -1.02 -47.99 1.36
N ILE A 948 -0.38 -48.03 2.54
CA ILE A 948 -1.01 -48.02 3.87
C ILE A 948 -0.29 -46.99 4.75
N PHE A 949 -1.06 -46.14 5.41
CA PHE A 949 -0.52 -45.15 6.35
C PHE A 949 -0.02 -45.80 7.66
N PRO A 950 1.02 -45.29 8.34
CA PRO A 950 1.57 -45.94 9.54
C PRO A 950 0.73 -45.71 10.82
N ALA A 951 0.71 -46.72 11.70
CA ALA A 951 -0.10 -46.72 12.93
C ALA A 951 0.58 -46.08 14.17
N SER A 952 1.82 -45.58 14.06
CA SER A 952 2.62 -45.13 15.22
C SER A 952 2.49 -43.64 15.55
N LEU A 953 1.76 -42.87 14.74
CA LEU A 953 1.66 -41.41 14.82
C LEU A 953 1.03 -40.85 16.10
N PRO A 954 -0.07 -41.43 16.63
CA PRO A 954 -0.71 -40.90 17.83
C PRO A 954 0.16 -40.93 19.08
N LYS A 955 1.20 -41.78 19.12
CA LYS A 955 2.13 -41.87 20.27
C LYS A 955 3.25 -40.83 20.23
N ILE A 956 3.39 -40.12 19.10
CA ILE A 956 4.55 -39.27 18.81
C ILE A 956 4.13 -37.79 18.71
N LEU A 957 2.93 -37.50 18.21
CA LEU A 957 2.46 -36.15 17.85
C LEU A 957 1.24 -35.69 18.67
N ASP A 958 1.31 -35.73 20.00
CA ASP A 958 0.18 -35.36 20.90
C ASP A 958 -0.30 -33.89 20.72
N SER A 959 0.60 -33.00 20.28
CA SER A 959 0.32 -31.58 20.09
C SER A 959 -0.36 -31.26 18.75
N LEU A 960 -0.55 -32.24 17.85
CA LEU A 960 -1.07 -32.01 16.51
C LEU A 960 -2.52 -31.50 16.57
N ARG A 961 -2.80 -30.43 15.81
CA ARG A 961 -4.14 -29.83 15.65
C ARG A 961 -4.58 -29.77 14.19
N CYS A 962 -3.65 -29.57 13.26
CA CYS A 962 -3.96 -29.51 11.83
C CYS A 962 -3.20 -30.58 11.05
N LEU A 963 -3.91 -31.41 10.28
CA LEU A 963 -3.32 -32.42 9.40
C LEU A 963 -3.85 -32.26 7.98
N GLU A 964 -2.93 -32.15 7.02
CA GLU A 964 -3.23 -32.11 5.59
C GLU A 964 -2.48 -33.23 4.87
N ILE A 965 -3.19 -34.00 4.04
CA ILE A 965 -2.63 -35.04 3.18
C ILE A 965 -3.08 -34.77 1.75
N SER A 966 -2.16 -34.65 0.79
CA SER A 966 -2.54 -34.34 -0.59
C SER A 966 -1.72 -35.07 -1.66
N HIS A 967 -2.32 -35.40 -2.81
CA HIS A 967 -1.61 -36.02 -3.94
C HIS A 967 -0.90 -37.35 -3.61
N CYS A 968 -1.49 -38.19 -2.75
CA CYS A 968 -0.93 -39.50 -2.39
C CYS A 968 -1.61 -40.60 -3.23
N ASP A 969 -1.16 -40.77 -4.47
CA ASP A 969 -1.87 -41.56 -5.49
C ASP A 969 -1.98 -43.06 -5.19
N SER A 970 -1.04 -43.62 -4.43
CA SER A 970 -1.01 -45.05 -4.07
C SER A 970 -1.77 -45.38 -2.78
N LEU A 971 -2.24 -44.37 -2.03
CA LEU A 971 -2.81 -44.57 -0.70
C LEU A 971 -4.20 -45.24 -0.80
N THR A 972 -4.32 -46.44 -0.24
CA THR A 972 -5.56 -47.25 -0.31
C THR A 972 -6.39 -47.18 0.98
N ARG A 973 -5.72 -47.14 2.15
CA ARG A 973 -6.37 -47.22 3.47
C ARG A 973 -5.53 -46.63 4.61
N PHE A 974 -6.19 -46.24 5.69
CA PHE A 974 -5.57 -45.83 6.96
C PHE A 974 -5.80 -46.87 8.07
N PRO A 975 -4.86 -47.09 9.00
CA PRO A 975 -5.08 -47.90 10.21
C PRO A 975 -6.16 -47.34 11.14
N ASN A 976 -6.68 -48.14 12.08
CA ASN A 976 -7.67 -47.62 13.05
C ASN A 976 -7.10 -46.55 13.99
N ASP A 977 -5.87 -46.69 14.47
CA ASP A 977 -5.24 -45.74 15.40
C ASP A 977 -4.19 -44.88 14.68
N TRP A 978 -4.54 -44.28 13.55
CA TRP A 978 -3.56 -43.58 12.70
C TRP A 978 -3.38 -42.10 13.02
N ILE A 979 -4.33 -41.48 13.74
CA ILE A 979 -4.39 -40.02 13.95
C ILE A 979 -4.57 -39.66 15.44
N PRO A 980 -3.91 -38.61 15.97
CA PRO A 980 -4.10 -38.17 17.36
C PRO A 980 -5.50 -37.61 17.63
N ALA A 981 -6.07 -37.90 18.81
CA ALA A 981 -7.43 -37.46 19.19
C ALA A 981 -7.62 -35.94 19.30
N GLY A 982 -6.52 -35.18 19.42
CA GLY A 982 -6.55 -33.72 19.57
C GLY A 982 -6.68 -32.92 18.28
N VAL A 983 -6.74 -33.56 17.10
CA VAL A 983 -6.83 -32.87 15.80
C VAL A 983 -8.15 -32.11 15.67
N THR A 984 -8.06 -30.83 15.26
CA THR A 984 -9.20 -29.92 15.03
C THR A 984 -9.46 -29.67 13.55
N TYR A 985 -8.45 -29.78 12.69
CA TYR A 985 -8.56 -29.61 11.24
C TYR A 985 -7.95 -30.81 10.53
N LEU A 986 -8.73 -31.47 9.67
CA LEU A 986 -8.29 -32.59 8.84
C LEU A 986 -8.65 -32.33 7.38
N CYS A 987 -7.65 -32.42 6.50
CA CYS A 987 -7.81 -32.17 5.08
C CYS A 987 -7.14 -33.30 4.27
N ILE A 988 -7.89 -33.94 3.37
CA ILE A 988 -7.39 -34.99 2.48
C ILE A 988 -7.78 -34.64 1.03
N LYS A 989 -6.80 -34.41 0.16
CA LYS A 989 -7.01 -33.95 -1.22
C LYS A 989 -6.30 -34.85 -2.23
N ASP A 990 -6.87 -35.04 -3.41
CA ASP A 990 -6.20 -35.69 -4.54
C ASP A 990 -5.59 -37.06 -4.18
N CYS A 991 -6.35 -37.92 -3.48
CA CYS A 991 -5.95 -39.29 -3.13
C CYS A 991 -6.86 -40.29 -3.88
N PRO A 992 -6.66 -40.52 -5.19
CA PRO A 992 -7.63 -41.19 -6.04
C PRO A 992 -7.88 -42.67 -5.69
N MET A 993 -6.89 -43.38 -5.14
CA MET A 993 -6.99 -44.81 -4.78
C MET A 993 -7.57 -45.07 -3.39
N LEU A 994 -7.88 -44.04 -2.61
CA LEU A 994 -8.41 -44.18 -1.26
C LEU A 994 -9.84 -44.74 -1.33
N GLN A 995 -10.05 -45.95 -0.80
CA GLN A 995 -11.33 -46.66 -0.87
C GLN A 995 -12.19 -46.44 0.38
N GLU A 996 -11.57 -46.49 1.56
CA GLU A 996 -12.28 -46.43 2.85
C GLU A 996 -11.53 -45.61 3.91
N PHE A 997 -12.29 -44.95 4.77
CA PHE A 997 -11.78 -44.35 6.01
C PHE A 997 -11.92 -45.33 7.19
N PRO A 998 -10.95 -45.37 8.12
CA PRO A 998 -11.01 -46.26 9.27
C PRO A 998 -12.04 -45.78 10.30
N LYS A 999 -12.56 -46.74 11.08
CA LYS A 999 -13.45 -46.48 12.23
C LYS A 999 -12.82 -45.57 13.29
N GLY A 1000 -11.50 -45.41 13.28
CA GLY A 1000 -10.78 -44.48 14.15
C GLY A 1000 -11.22 -43.01 14.02
N LEU A 1001 -11.77 -42.58 12.88
CA LEU A 1001 -12.23 -41.21 12.68
C LEU A 1001 -13.32 -40.81 13.70
N GLU A 1002 -14.15 -41.77 14.12
CA GLU A 1002 -15.24 -41.58 15.10
C GLU A 1002 -14.73 -41.17 16.50
N SER A 1003 -13.44 -41.40 16.77
CA SER A 1003 -12.79 -41.09 18.04
C SER A 1003 -12.33 -39.62 18.16
N LEU A 1004 -12.32 -38.84 17.08
CA LEU A 1004 -11.78 -37.48 16.99
C LEU A 1004 -12.73 -36.40 17.57
N LYS A 1005 -13.02 -36.46 18.87
CA LYS A 1005 -13.99 -35.55 19.52
C LYS A 1005 -13.65 -34.06 19.42
N SER A 1006 -12.41 -33.70 19.13
CA SER A 1006 -11.93 -32.33 18.95
C SER A 1006 -11.99 -31.81 17.51
N LEU A 1007 -12.37 -32.64 16.53
CA LEU A 1007 -12.40 -32.25 15.12
C LEU A 1007 -13.48 -31.19 14.87
N GLU A 1008 -13.09 -30.05 14.28
CA GLU A 1008 -13.95 -28.88 14.00
C GLU A 1008 -14.22 -28.71 12.51
N ASP A 1009 -13.24 -29.04 11.65
CA ASP A 1009 -13.30 -28.89 10.20
C ASP A 1009 -12.71 -30.13 9.50
N LEU A 1010 -13.47 -30.70 8.56
CA LEU A 1010 -13.11 -31.86 7.76
C LEU A 1010 -13.31 -31.55 6.27
N GLU A 1011 -12.22 -31.59 5.51
CA GLU A 1011 -12.20 -31.34 4.06
C GLU A 1011 -11.69 -32.58 3.31
N ILE A 1012 -12.46 -33.04 2.32
CA ILE A 1012 -12.12 -34.18 1.47
C ILE A 1012 -12.32 -33.75 0.01
N GLN A 1013 -11.26 -33.76 -0.79
CA GLN A 1013 -11.34 -33.35 -2.20
C GLN A 1013 -10.69 -34.37 -3.12
N ASP A 1014 -11.26 -34.60 -4.30
CA ASP A 1014 -10.70 -35.41 -5.39
C ASP A 1014 -10.27 -36.85 -4.99
N CYS A 1015 -10.94 -37.43 -4.00
CA CYS A 1015 -10.75 -38.82 -3.56
C CYS A 1015 -11.69 -39.75 -4.34
N LYS A 1016 -11.33 -40.04 -5.59
CA LYS A 1016 -12.25 -40.62 -6.59
C LYS A 1016 -12.87 -41.96 -6.22
N ASN A 1017 -12.13 -42.86 -5.56
CA ASN A 1017 -12.60 -44.20 -5.18
C ASN A 1017 -13.30 -44.25 -3.80
N LEU A 1018 -13.43 -43.12 -3.11
CA LEU A 1018 -14.03 -43.10 -1.78
C LEU A 1018 -15.54 -43.36 -1.86
N GLU A 1019 -16.00 -44.48 -1.30
CA GLU A 1019 -17.41 -44.89 -1.38
C GLU A 1019 -18.27 -44.32 -0.24
N TYR A 1020 -17.76 -44.33 1.00
CA TYR A 1020 -18.50 -43.93 2.20
C TYR A 1020 -17.59 -43.36 3.30
N LEU A 1021 -18.18 -42.62 4.24
CA LEU A 1021 -17.55 -42.15 5.46
C LEU A 1021 -18.01 -42.97 6.68
N PRO A 1022 -17.17 -43.13 7.73
CA PRO A 1022 -17.56 -43.77 8.99
C PRO A 1022 -18.59 -42.93 9.77
N GLU A 1023 -19.10 -43.44 10.90
CA GLU A 1023 -20.19 -42.78 11.62
C GLU A 1023 -19.74 -41.49 12.33
N LEU A 1024 -20.15 -40.34 11.80
CA LEU A 1024 -19.69 -39.02 12.29
C LEU A 1024 -20.54 -38.45 13.44
N LYS A 1025 -21.66 -39.07 13.78
CA LYS A 1025 -22.66 -38.54 14.74
C LYS A 1025 -22.07 -38.19 16.11
N HIS A 1026 -21.04 -38.91 16.53
CA HIS A 1026 -20.40 -38.74 17.83
C HIS A 1026 -19.38 -37.58 17.89
N LEU A 1027 -19.07 -36.93 16.77
CA LEU A 1027 -18.13 -35.81 16.67
C LEU A 1027 -18.78 -34.48 17.09
N LYS A 1028 -18.83 -34.24 18.40
CA LYS A 1028 -19.54 -33.09 19.00
C LYS A 1028 -18.96 -31.71 18.66
N SER A 1029 -17.74 -31.64 18.15
CA SER A 1029 -17.06 -30.37 17.83
C SER A 1029 -17.09 -30.05 16.34
N LEU A 1030 -17.54 -30.96 15.47
CA LEU A 1030 -17.46 -30.80 14.02
C LEU A 1030 -18.46 -29.75 13.54
N THR A 1031 -17.96 -28.62 13.05
CA THR A 1031 -18.76 -27.46 12.60
C THR A 1031 -18.83 -27.34 11.08
N ARG A 1032 -17.79 -27.82 10.37
CA ARG A 1032 -17.67 -27.76 8.92
C ARG A 1032 -17.29 -29.12 8.33
N LEU A 1033 -18.02 -29.52 7.28
CA LEU A 1033 -17.74 -30.71 6.48
C LEU A 1033 -17.81 -30.34 5.00
N GLU A 1034 -16.73 -30.58 4.27
CA GLU A 1034 -16.64 -30.34 2.83
C GLU A 1034 -16.16 -31.58 2.10
N ILE A 1035 -16.90 -31.98 1.07
CA ILE A 1035 -16.59 -33.11 0.20
C ILE A 1035 -16.68 -32.60 -1.24
N SER A 1036 -15.65 -32.79 -2.05
CA SER A 1036 -15.75 -32.46 -3.48
C SER A 1036 -14.96 -33.36 -4.40
N GLY A 1037 -15.40 -33.54 -5.65
CA GLY A 1037 -14.67 -34.34 -6.65
C GLY A 1037 -14.56 -35.85 -6.31
N CYS A 1038 -15.40 -36.36 -5.41
CA CYS A 1038 -15.40 -37.77 -4.97
C CYS A 1038 -16.42 -38.58 -5.79
N ASN A 1039 -15.98 -39.13 -6.92
CA ASN A 1039 -16.86 -39.79 -7.90
C ASN A 1039 -17.63 -41.01 -7.38
N SER A 1040 -17.00 -41.82 -6.53
CA SER A 1040 -17.60 -43.02 -5.96
C SER A 1040 -18.45 -42.77 -4.72
N PHE A 1041 -18.52 -41.53 -4.21
CA PHE A 1041 -19.22 -41.24 -2.96
C PHE A 1041 -20.74 -41.32 -3.14
N VAL A 1042 -21.41 -42.18 -2.37
CA VAL A 1042 -22.81 -42.57 -2.61
C VAL A 1042 -23.81 -42.00 -1.59
N PHE A 1043 -23.54 -42.15 -0.28
CA PHE A 1043 -24.48 -41.79 0.79
C PHE A 1043 -23.79 -41.20 2.02
N LEU A 1044 -24.53 -40.42 2.80
CA LEU A 1044 -24.09 -39.94 4.12
C LEU A 1044 -24.15 -41.07 5.18
N PRO A 1045 -23.38 -40.97 6.29
CA PRO A 1045 -23.37 -41.97 7.37
C PRO A 1045 -24.77 -42.36 7.87
N SER A 1046 -24.95 -43.61 8.27
CA SER A 1046 -26.28 -44.19 8.49
C SER A 1046 -26.96 -43.65 9.76
N GLU A 1047 -26.19 -43.29 10.78
CA GLU A 1047 -26.72 -42.73 12.03
C GLU A 1047 -26.99 -41.22 11.96
N GLY A 1048 -26.57 -40.56 10.87
CA GLY A 1048 -26.72 -39.13 10.61
C GLY A 1048 -25.46 -38.30 10.89
N LEU A 1049 -25.53 -37.00 10.56
CA LEU A 1049 -24.44 -36.04 10.78
C LEU A 1049 -24.45 -35.49 12.22
N PRO A 1050 -23.30 -35.05 12.76
CA PRO A 1050 -23.24 -34.50 14.12
C PRO A 1050 -24.10 -33.24 14.28
N ASN A 1051 -24.68 -33.06 15.47
CA ASN A 1051 -25.60 -31.95 15.77
C ASN A 1051 -24.92 -30.57 15.79
N ALA A 1052 -23.59 -30.52 15.95
CA ALA A 1052 -22.82 -29.28 15.95
C ALA A 1052 -22.46 -28.77 14.54
N LEU A 1053 -22.82 -29.54 13.49
CA LEU A 1053 -22.47 -29.22 12.12
C LEU A 1053 -23.28 -28.02 11.61
N HIS A 1054 -22.59 -26.93 11.28
CA HIS A 1054 -23.19 -25.70 10.79
C HIS A 1054 -23.08 -25.56 9.28
N PHE A 1055 -22.00 -26.06 8.69
CA PHE A 1055 -21.73 -25.96 7.26
C PHE A 1055 -21.47 -27.34 6.66
N LEU A 1056 -22.22 -27.67 5.62
CA LEU A 1056 -22.02 -28.84 4.78
C LEU A 1056 -21.90 -28.42 3.32
N SER A 1057 -20.86 -28.88 2.63
CA SER A 1057 -20.69 -28.68 1.20
C SER A 1057 -20.34 -30.00 0.52
N ILE A 1058 -21.11 -30.40 -0.49
CA ILE A 1058 -20.86 -31.60 -1.31
C ILE A 1058 -20.96 -31.21 -2.78
N ASN A 1059 -19.83 -31.07 -3.47
CA ASN A 1059 -19.81 -30.59 -4.87
C ASN A 1059 -19.07 -31.57 -5.79
N ASP A 1060 -19.50 -31.68 -7.04
CA ASP A 1060 -18.81 -32.51 -8.05
C ASP A 1060 -18.73 -33.99 -7.63
N CYS A 1061 -19.77 -34.50 -6.94
CA CYS A 1061 -19.91 -35.88 -6.48
C CYS A 1061 -21.10 -36.57 -7.20
N PRO A 1062 -20.95 -37.04 -8.44
CA PRO A 1062 -22.06 -37.38 -9.34
C PRO A 1062 -22.99 -38.49 -8.84
N LEU A 1063 -22.48 -39.50 -8.12
CA LEU A 1063 -23.31 -40.59 -7.59
C LEU A 1063 -24.19 -40.10 -6.43
N PHE A 1064 -23.61 -39.34 -5.50
CA PHE A 1064 -24.35 -38.70 -4.41
C PHE A 1064 -25.40 -37.73 -4.95
N SER A 1065 -25.04 -36.84 -5.88
CA SER A 1065 -25.96 -35.85 -6.43
C SER A 1065 -27.17 -36.51 -7.11
N LYS A 1066 -26.93 -37.58 -7.90
CA LYS A 1066 -28.00 -38.35 -8.54
C LYS A 1066 -28.94 -39.02 -7.53
N GLN A 1067 -28.41 -39.53 -6.41
CA GLN A 1067 -29.24 -40.11 -5.35
C GLN A 1067 -29.94 -39.04 -4.51
N PHE A 1068 -29.33 -37.88 -4.31
CA PHE A 1068 -29.89 -36.78 -3.55
C PHE A 1068 -31.05 -36.09 -4.27
N GLU A 1069 -31.06 -36.11 -5.61
CA GLU A 1069 -32.20 -35.67 -6.44
C GLU A 1069 -33.46 -36.52 -6.23
N ASP A 1070 -33.33 -37.77 -5.78
CA ASP A 1070 -34.49 -38.59 -5.41
C ASP A 1070 -35.17 -38.02 -4.14
N LEU A 1071 -36.46 -37.70 -4.25
CA LEU A 1071 -37.29 -37.19 -3.15
C LEU A 1071 -37.42 -38.18 -1.99
N GLN A 1072 -37.20 -39.48 -2.21
CA GLN A 1072 -37.19 -40.50 -1.15
C GLN A 1072 -35.82 -40.70 -0.48
N SER A 1073 -34.80 -39.92 -0.85
CA SER A 1073 -33.46 -40.06 -0.27
C SER A 1073 -33.47 -39.81 1.25
N LEU A 1074 -33.05 -40.81 2.02
CA LEU A 1074 -32.88 -40.73 3.48
C LEU A 1074 -31.84 -39.66 3.87
N ASP A 1075 -30.93 -39.29 2.97
CA ASP A 1075 -29.90 -38.29 3.23
C ASP A 1075 -30.49 -36.87 3.37
N ARG A 1076 -31.63 -36.59 2.72
CA ARG A 1076 -32.37 -35.32 2.92
C ARG A 1076 -32.87 -35.16 4.36
N ILE A 1077 -33.11 -36.26 5.08
CA ILE A 1077 -33.51 -36.23 6.50
C ILE A 1077 -32.29 -35.96 7.38
N LYS A 1078 -31.13 -36.52 7.03
CA LYS A 1078 -29.88 -36.44 7.80
C LYS A 1078 -29.24 -35.05 7.81
N ILE A 1079 -29.59 -34.16 6.88
CA ILE A 1079 -29.04 -32.79 6.77
C ILE A 1079 -29.96 -31.70 7.34
N LYS A 1080 -31.18 -32.04 7.79
CA LYS A 1080 -32.22 -31.04 8.15
C LYS A 1080 -31.80 -30.08 9.26
N HIS A 1081 -30.94 -30.53 10.18
CA HIS A 1081 -30.46 -29.73 11.31
C HIS A 1081 -29.25 -28.86 10.97
N VAL A 1082 -28.66 -29.00 9.78
CA VAL A 1082 -27.47 -28.25 9.35
C VAL A 1082 -27.89 -26.88 8.83
N PHE A 1083 -27.25 -25.82 9.32
CA PHE A 1083 -27.65 -24.43 9.05
C PHE A 1083 -27.43 -24.00 7.58
N SER A 1084 -26.28 -24.35 7.01
CA SER A 1084 -25.87 -23.99 5.64
C SER A 1084 -25.46 -25.25 4.88
N VAL A 1085 -26.25 -25.64 3.87
CA VAL A 1085 -25.96 -26.82 3.04
C VAL A 1085 -25.79 -26.40 1.59
N TRP A 1086 -24.69 -26.81 0.97
CA TRP A 1086 -24.37 -26.59 -0.44
C TRP A 1086 -24.21 -27.94 -1.13
N ILE A 1087 -24.95 -28.18 -2.21
CA ILE A 1087 -24.80 -29.40 -3.03
C ILE A 1087 -24.72 -28.98 -4.49
N ASP A 1088 -23.62 -29.34 -5.17
CA ASP A 1088 -23.29 -28.90 -6.54
C ASP A 1088 -23.53 -27.41 -6.77
N GLN A 1089 -22.96 -26.58 -5.88
CA GLN A 1089 -23.08 -25.12 -5.89
C GLN A 1089 -24.52 -24.59 -5.69
N LYS A 1090 -25.51 -25.45 -5.45
CA LYS A 1090 -26.88 -25.05 -5.07
C LYS A 1090 -26.99 -24.95 -3.55
N HIS A 1091 -27.52 -23.84 -3.07
CA HIS A 1091 -27.70 -23.59 -1.64
C HIS A 1091 -29.07 -24.07 -1.14
N PHE A 1092 -29.07 -24.90 -0.10
CA PHE A 1092 -30.26 -25.41 0.57
C PHE A 1092 -30.33 -24.79 1.98
N ARG A 1093 -31.26 -23.86 2.20
CA ARG A 1093 -31.55 -23.31 3.54
C ARG A 1093 -32.37 -24.31 4.35
N SER A 1094 -31.94 -24.60 5.57
CA SER A 1094 -32.83 -25.15 6.59
C SER A 1094 -33.59 -24.01 7.26
N THR A 1095 -34.87 -23.86 6.96
CA THR A 1095 -35.79 -23.10 7.82
C THR A 1095 -36.14 -24.00 9.01
N PRO A 1096 -35.98 -23.55 10.27
CA PRO A 1096 -36.56 -24.24 11.41
C PRO A 1096 -38.08 -24.11 11.33
N GLY A 1097 -38.72 -25.03 10.61
CA GLY A 1097 -40.15 -25.07 10.36
C GLY A 1097 -40.57 -24.36 9.06
N GLY A 1098 -40.99 -25.13 8.06
CA GLY A 1098 -41.76 -24.64 6.91
C GLY A 1098 -41.10 -24.85 5.53
N ASN A 1099 -41.67 -25.77 4.77
CA ASN A 1099 -41.60 -26.07 3.32
C ASN A 1099 -40.44 -25.53 2.46
N HIS A 1100 -39.82 -26.47 1.73
CA HIS A 1100 -38.86 -26.24 0.66
C HIS A 1100 -39.47 -25.42 -0.49
N GLY A 1101 -38.95 -24.22 -0.73
CA GLY A 1101 -39.00 -23.55 -2.02
C GLY A 1101 -37.58 -23.49 -2.59
N GLU A 1102 -37.37 -24.06 -3.77
CA GLU A 1102 -36.16 -23.84 -4.56
C GLU A 1102 -36.00 -22.33 -4.80
N CYS A 1103 -34.91 -21.74 -4.30
CA CYS A 1103 -34.53 -20.38 -4.72
C CYS A 1103 -33.82 -20.49 -6.07
N SER A 1104 -34.52 -20.11 -7.13
CA SER A 1104 -33.94 -19.82 -8.44
C SER A 1104 -33.40 -18.39 -8.45
N ASN A 1105 -32.07 -18.27 -8.43
CA ASN A 1105 -31.22 -17.31 -9.17
C ASN A 1105 -29.82 -17.24 -8.54
#